data_AF-A0A7N6AGV5-F1
#
_entry.id   AF-A0A7N6AGV5-F1
#
_cell.length_a   1.000
_cell.length_b   1.000
_cell.length_c   1.000
_cell.angle_alpha   90.00
_cell.angle_beta   90.00
_cell.angle_gamma   90.00
#
_symmetry.space_group_name_H-M   'P 1'
#
loop_
_entity.id
_entity.type
_entity.pdbx_description
1 polymer ?
#
loop_
_entity_poly.entity_id
_entity_poly.type
_entity_poly.pdbx_seq_one_letter_code
_entity_poly.pdbx_strand_id
1 'polypeptide(L)'
;MASSDDTEASLTPVDFIQLQHYMEYSTLRVKDVIKEFQPRGRLAQHSFGECVDAAGFCVFLKTYLEVDDFPTDFCQRLFHYFQHVEQDGTTKSSLPKGGKSVCMSEQALRSTNIWELFPVENVVQHPPVFFLSRGGVFLRDVSCYFSVLEDGQPRDKLEFTFKLYDKDGNGLLDSSEVDRIITQMMRAADYLGWDVTELRPVLKDMMTAIDADDSGTVTLEEWVKGGMNNVPLLVLLGLKMIDRDGQHIWRMKHFNRPTYCSVCQSMLLGLGKQGLCCTCCKYTVHSQCANKNPELCARTFVRSKSEIGIAAHDWIRADCNSTKCQVCHRKIKTLAGRRCVWCQEMRHDECLFSGLSSCDCGPLRDHILPPWAIYAVSKDYCLVVSFRFLQEEDTSLLNVTHDGHILQIVPIPGVHPLLVFVNPKSGGKQGERVLRKFQYLLNPRQVYNLSNGGPGPGYSTLPTTTARSDKADLQVHPPVAVLPLGTGNDLARCLRWGGGYEGSDLREILKEIEASELVPMDRWSIQVIPEDPREAGDPVPYEIINNYFSVGVDASIAHRFHSMREKHPQRFNSRTKNKLWYFEFATSETLSASCKKLKDCLTIECCGRHLDLSSMSLEAIAVLNIPSIHGGSNLWGESKKSDGVPEVENSEVITDPELLKAISQDMSDKRLEVVGLEGVIEMGQIYTGLKSAGHRLAQTSQITIRTIKALPMQIDGEPWMQPPCTIHITHKNQANMLMAAPTKASGFFHLK
;
A
#
# COMPACT_ATOMS: atom_id res chain seq x y z
N MET A 1 -40.15 24.81 -10.42
CA MET A 1 -39.47 25.16 -11.69
C MET A 1 -38.08 25.60 -11.33
N ALA A 2 -37.14 24.65 -11.36
CA ALA A 2 -35.73 24.91 -11.08
C ALA A 2 -35.06 25.34 -12.39
N SER A 3 -34.28 26.42 -12.35
CA SER A 3 -33.47 26.87 -13.48
C SER A 3 -32.34 25.87 -13.74
N SER A 4 -32.35 25.32 -14.95
CA SER A 4 -31.42 24.33 -15.46
C SER A 4 -30.24 25.01 -16.18
N ASP A 5 -29.29 25.60 -15.44
CA ASP A 5 -28.14 26.25 -16.10
C ASP A 5 -26.83 26.34 -15.29
N ASP A 6 -26.56 25.44 -14.32
CA ASP A 6 -25.34 25.52 -13.50
C ASP A 6 -24.64 24.15 -13.23
N THR A 7 -24.69 23.18 -14.15
CA THR A 7 -24.03 21.87 -13.96
C THR A 7 -23.17 21.37 -15.12
N GLU A 8 -22.55 22.27 -15.89
CA GLU A 8 -21.51 21.89 -16.86
C GLU A 8 -20.21 22.64 -16.53
N ALA A 9 -19.13 21.87 -16.30
CA ALA A 9 -17.74 22.32 -16.12
C ALA A 9 -17.23 22.74 -14.71
N SER A 10 -17.53 21.98 -13.64
CA SER A 10 -16.71 22.01 -12.42
C SER A 10 -16.14 20.63 -12.09
N LEU A 11 -14.86 20.56 -11.71
CA LEU A 11 -14.27 19.34 -11.17
C LEU A 11 -14.93 18.99 -9.84
N THR A 12 -15.34 17.74 -9.71
CA THR A 12 -15.93 17.23 -8.46
C THR A 12 -14.86 16.60 -7.57
N PRO A 13 -15.08 16.47 -6.24
CA PRO A 13 -14.22 15.65 -5.39
C PRO A 13 -14.05 14.21 -5.90
N VAL A 14 -15.05 13.69 -6.63
CA VAL A 14 -15.01 12.35 -7.24
C VAL A 14 -14.00 12.28 -8.39
N ASP A 15 -13.92 13.31 -9.23
CA ASP A 15 -12.97 13.42 -10.34
C ASP A 15 -11.52 13.36 -9.82
N PHE A 16 -11.22 14.06 -8.74
CA PHE A 16 -9.87 14.03 -8.18
C PHE A 16 -9.58 12.75 -7.36
N ILE A 17 -10.58 12.11 -6.74
CA ILE A 17 -10.42 10.76 -6.16
C ILE A 17 -10.05 9.77 -7.27
N GLN A 18 -10.67 9.92 -8.43
CA GLN A 18 -10.33 9.16 -9.62
C GLN A 18 -8.91 9.47 -10.11
N LEU A 19 -8.46 10.74 -10.07
CA LEU A 19 -7.07 11.10 -10.37
C LEU A 19 -6.08 10.43 -9.41
N GLN A 20 -6.26 10.58 -8.09
CA GLN A 20 -5.41 9.94 -7.08
C GLN A 20 -5.37 8.43 -7.26
N HIS A 21 -6.50 7.82 -7.60
CA HIS A 21 -6.54 6.41 -7.92
C HIS A 21 -5.62 6.08 -9.09
N TYR A 22 -5.61 6.86 -10.18
CA TYR A 22 -4.66 6.65 -11.29
C TYR A 22 -3.21 6.85 -10.86
N MET A 23 -2.92 7.87 -10.05
CA MET A 23 -1.56 8.17 -9.57
C MET A 23 -0.96 7.04 -8.72
N GLU A 24 -1.77 6.32 -7.94
CA GLU A 24 -1.30 5.23 -7.06
C GLU A 24 -0.73 4.01 -7.78
N TYR A 25 -0.97 3.88 -9.09
CA TYR A 25 -0.49 2.80 -9.94
C TYR A 25 0.55 3.26 -10.96
N SER A 26 0.75 4.57 -11.11
CA SER A 26 1.87 5.08 -11.89
C SER A 26 3.18 4.68 -11.22
N THR A 27 4.10 4.15 -12.02
CA THR A 27 5.49 3.86 -11.66
C THR A 27 6.40 5.06 -11.92
N LEU A 28 5.91 6.05 -12.67
CA LEU A 28 6.65 7.24 -13.06
C LEU A 28 6.47 8.37 -12.05
N ARG A 29 7.51 9.20 -11.90
CA ARG A 29 7.45 10.42 -11.11
C ARG A 29 7.16 11.61 -12.00
N VAL A 30 6.37 12.56 -11.51
CA VAL A 30 5.95 13.73 -12.28
C VAL A 30 7.16 14.55 -12.72
N LYS A 31 8.20 14.61 -11.87
CA LYS A 31 9.49 15.26 -12.18
C LYS A 31 10.19 14.63 -13.39
N ASP A 32 10.02 13.33 -13.61
CA ASP A 32 10.69 12.61 -14.70
C ASP A 32 9.91 12.76 -16.00
N VAL A 33 8.59 12.77 -15.93
CA VAL A 33 7.72 13.06 -17.09
C VAL A 33 7.90 14.48 -17.58
N ILE A 34 8.05 15.46 -16.69
CA ILE A 34 8.24 16.87 -17.09
C ILE A 34 9.53 17.08 -17.88
N LYS A 35 10.60 16.33 -17.58
CA LYS A 35 11.85 16.39 -18.36
C LYS A 35 11.62 16.02 -19.83
N GLU A 36 10.64 15.16 -20.11
CA GLU A 36 10.28 14.80 -21.49
C GLU A 36 9.65 15.97 -22.25
N PHE A 37 9.04 16.93 -21.55
CA PHE A 37 8.45 18.15 -22.13
C PHE A 37 9.42 19.35 -22.14
N GLN A 38 10.59 19.24 -21.51
CA GLN A 38 11.63 20.28 -21.53
C GLN A 38 12.37 20.35 -22.87
N PRO A 39 13.11 21.44 -23.16
CA PRO A 39 13.96 21.51 -24.34
C PRO A 39 14.93 20.31 -24.39
N ARG A 40 14.88 19.52 -25.48
CA ARG A 40 15.59 18.24 -25.71
C ARG A 40 14.92 16.96 -25.18
N GLY A 41 13.76 17.05 -24.54
CA GLY A 41 12.94 15.89 -24.17
C GLY A 41 12.16 15.30 -25.35
N ARG A 42 11.69 14.04 -25.24
CA ARG A 42 11.00 13.34 -26.34
C ARG A 42 9.63 13.92 -26.69
N LEU A 43 9.02 14.65 -25.77
CA LEU A 43 7.69 15.25 -25.89
C LEU A 43 7.74 16.79 -25.99
N ALA A 44 8.92 17.38 -26.22
CA ALA A 44 9.10 18.84 -26.30
C ALA A 44 8.19 19.52 -27.34
N GLN A 45 7.83 18.80 -28.41
CA GLN A 45 6.90 19.25 -29.46
C GLN A 45 5.48 19.55 -28.96
N HIS A 46 5.10 19.06 -27.78
CA HIS A 46 3.80 19.31 -27.14
C HIS A 46 3.83 20.48 -26.16
N SER A 47 4.98 21.16 -26.03
CA SER A 47 5.20 22.31 -25.14
C SER A 47 5.47 23.59 -25.94
N PHE A 48 4.92 24.70 -25.47
CA PHE A 48 5.15 26.04 -26.01
C PHE A 48 5.72 26.91 -24.88
N GLY A 49 7.05 26.93 -24.76
CA GLY A 49 7.72 27.44 -23.57
C GLY A 49 7.43 26.52 -22.38
N GLU A 50 6.84 27.06 -21.31
CA GLU A 50 6.47 26.29 -20.10
C GLU A 50 4.99 25.83 -20.10
N CYS A 51 4.26 26.14 -21.17
CA CYS A 51 2.83 25.86 -21.29
C CYS A 51 2.56 24.66 -22.20
N VAL A 52 1.50 23.92 -21.90
CA VAL A 52 0.90 22.92 -22.78
C VAL A 52 -0.52 23.32 -23.14
N ASP A 53 -0.93 23.01 -24.36
CA ASP A 53 -2.34 23.09 -24.77
C ASP A 53 -3.12 21.85 -24.28
N ALA A 54 -4.42 21.77 -24.59
CA ALA A 54 -5.26 20.65 -24.16
C ALA A 54 -4.75 19.30 -24.67
N ALA A 55 -4.14 19.27 -25.86
CA ALA A 55 -3.59 18.05 -26.45
C ALA A 55 -2.30 17.65 -25.73
N GLY A 56 -1.38 18.59 -25.50
CA GLY A 56 -0.14 18.36 -24.74
C GLY A 56 -0.41 17.99 -23.28
N PHE A 57 -1.43 18.57 -22.65
CA PHE A 57 -1.86 18.21 -21.30
C PHE A 57 -2.41 16.78 -21.23
N CYS A 58 -3.17 16.35 -22.25
CA CYS A 58 -3.64 14.98 -22.36
C CYS A 58 -2.47 14.00 -22.52
N VAL A 59 -1.50 14.31 -23.38
CA VAL A 59 -0.27 13.52 -23.54
C VAL A 59 0.51 13.45 -22.22
N PHE A 60 0.61 14.55 -21.48
CA PHE A 60 1.23 14.59 -20.17
C PHE A 60 0.53 13.63 -19.19
N LEU A 61 -0.81 13.71 -19.06
CA LEU A 61 -1.57 12.84 -18.16
C LEU A 61 -1.47 11.37 -18.55
N LYS A 62 -1.55 11.04 -19.84
CA LYS A 62 -1.40 9.65 -20.31
C LYS A 62 -0.01 9.09 -20.03
N THR A 63 1.02 9.90 -20.29
CA THR A 63 2.42 9.51 -20.04
C THR A 63 2.64 9.33 -18.54
N TYR A 64 2.21 10.28 -17.72
CA TYR A 64 2.42 10.23 -16.28
C TYR A 64 1.61 9.14 -15.60
N LEU A 65 0.35 8.95 -15.96
CA LEU A 65 -0.50 7.95 -15.32
C LEU A 65 -0.31 6.55 -15.91
N GLU A 66 0.47 6.42 -16.99
CA GLU A 66 0.67 5.18 -17.74
C GLU A 66 -0.66 4.57 -18.22
N VAL A 67 -1.58 5.44 -18.66
CA VAL A 67 -2.93 5.06 -19.14
C VAL A 67 -3.12 5.56 -20.57
N ASP A 68 -3.18 4.63 -21.53
CA ASP A 68 -3.41 4.95 -22.95
C ASP A 68 -4.82 5.50 -23.22
N ASP A 69 -5.82 4.97 -22.51
CA ASP A 69 -7.24 5.34 -22.64
C ASP A 69 -7.73 6.16 -21.43
N PHE A 70 -7.18 7.37 -21.30
CA PHE A 70 -7.58 8.32 -20.27
C PHE A 70 -8.86 9.07 -20.68
N PRO A 71 -9.92 9.11 -19.85
CA PRO A 71 -11.21 9.66 -20.28
C PRO A 71 -11.10 11.13 -20.73
N THR A 72 -11.45 11.40 -21.99
CA THR A 72 -11.29 12.72 -22.62
C THR A 72 -12.02 13.82 -21.87
N ASP A 73 -13.25 13.58 -21.43
CA ASP A 73 -14.05 14.55 -20.67
C ASP A 73 -13.40 14.88 -19.33
N PHE A 74 -12.77 13.89 -18.69
CA PHE A 74 -12.07 14.08 -17.43
C PHE A 74 -10.76 14.85 -17.62
N CYS A 75 -10.02 14.55 -18.70
CA CYS A 75 -8.85 15.32 -19.11
C CYS A 75 -9.18 16.80 -19.37
N GLN A 76 -10.31 17.07 -20.04
CA GLN A 76 -10.76 18.43 -20.32
C GLN A 76 -11.16 19.17 -19.04
N ARG A 77 -11.88 18.53 -18.12
CA ARG A 77 -12.19 19.13 -16.80
C ARG A 77 -10.92 19.44 -16.00
N LEU A 78 -9.94 18.53 -15.99
CA LEU A 78 -8.63 18.75 -15.36
C LEU A 78 -7.88 19.91 -16.02
N PHE A 79 -7.85 19.96 -17.35
CA PHE A 79 -7.21 21.04 -18.10
C PHE A 79 -7.83 22.39 -17.78
N HIS A 80 -9.16 22.51 -17.81
CA HIS A 80 -9.88 23.73 -17.47
C HIS A 80 -9.63 24.18 -16.02
N TYR A 81 -9.58 23.24 -15.08
CA TYR A 81 -9.22 23.56 -13.70
C TYR A 81 -7.82 24.18 -13.58
N PHE A 82 -6.83 23.60 -14.26
CA PHE A 82 -5.48 24.14 -14.26
C PHE A 82 -5.35 25.42 -15.12
N GLN A 83 -6.27 25.72 -16.03
CA GLN A 83 -6.35 27.01 -16.75
C GLN A 83 -6.88 28.15 -15.87
N HIS A 84 -7.90 27.90 -15.03
CA HIS A 84 -8.51 28.94 -14.18
C HIS A 84 -7.59 29.43 -13.03
N VAL A 85 -6.42 28.82 -12.87
CA VAL A 85 -5.43 29.14 -11.83
C VAL A 85 -4.86 30.56 -11.97
N GLU A 86 -4.77 31.13 -13.18
CA GLU A 86 -4.19 32.47 -13.39
C GLU A 86 -5.18 33.63 -13.30
N GLN A 87 -6.47 33.42 -13.59
CA GLN A 87 -7.44 34.54 -13.60
C GLN A 87 -7.71 35.12 -12.20
N ASP A 88 -7.54 34.34 -11.14
CA ASP A 88 -7.70 34.79 -9.75
C ASP A 88 -6.46 35.49 -9.16
N GLY A 89 -5.30 35.42 -9.86
CA GLY A 89 -4.03 36.01 -9.40
C GLY A 89 -3.79 37.46 -9.83
N THR A 90 -4.60 38.01 -10.74
CA THR A 90 -4.52 39.42 -11.15
C THR A 90 -5.54 40.25 -10.36
N THR A 91 -5.04 41.04 -9.41
CA THR A 91 -5.80 42.03 -8.65
C THR A 91 -6.72 42.86 -9.55
N LYS A 92 -8.03 42.85 -9.25
CA LYS A 92 -8.99 43.86 -9.74
C LYS A 92 -8.59 45.25 -9.21
N SER A 93 -7.66 45.92 -9.87
CA SER A 93 -7.43 47.35 -9.66
C SER A 93 -8.52 48.12 -10.40
N SER A 94 -9.43 48.72 -9.65
CA SER A 94 -10.40 49.70 -10.12
C SER A 94 -9.70 50.93 -10.73
N LEU A 95 -10.00 51.27 -11.97
CA LEU A 95 -9.78 52.62 -12.52
C LEU A 95 -11.00 53.08 -13.38
N PRO A 96 -11.22 54.41 -13.48
CA PRO A 96 -12.55 55.01 -13.49
C PRO A 96 -13.17 55.16 -14.88
N LYS A 97 -14.51 55.32 -14.86
CA LYS A 97 -15.39 55.56 -16.02
C LYS A 97 -15.00 56.83 -16.81
N GLY A 98 -14.83 56.69 -18.12
CA GLY A 98 -15.02 57.78 -19.09
C GLY A 98 -13.98 57.84 -20.22
N GLY A 99 -14.37 57.49 -21.45
CA GLY A 99 -13.59 57.75 -22.66
C GLY A 99 -13.96 56.82 -23.82
N LYS A 100 -14.37 57.39 -24.95
CA LYS A 100 -15.05 56.72 -26.07
C LYS A 100 -14.14 55.82 -26.92
N SER A 101 -14.75 54.78 -27.47
CA SER A 101 -14.27 53.97 -28.60
C SER A 101 -13.84 54.84 -29.79
N VAL A 102 -12.63 54.60 -30.30
CA VAL A 102 -12.28 54.81 -31.72
C VAL A 102 -11.43 53.62 -32.17
N CYS A 103 -11.95 52.91 -33.16
CA CYS A 103 -11.28 51.87 -33.91
C CYS A 103 -10.26 52.52 -34.87
N MET A 104 -9.02 52.04 -34.91
CA MET A 104 -8.09 52.34 -36.00
C MET A 104 -7.52 51.03 -36.56
N SER A 105 -7.72 50.86 -37.87
CA SER A 105 -7.36 49.71 -38.69
C SER A 105 -5.86 49.63 -39.02
N GLU A 106 -5.44 48.41 -39.36
CA GLU A 106 -4.15 48.04 -39.94
C GLU A 106 -3.67 49.02 -41.02
N GLN A 107 -2.74 49.94 -40.69
CA GLN A 107 -1.81 50.52 -41.69
C GLN A 107 -0.70 51.42 -41.12
N ALA A 108 -0.64 51.71 -39.82
CA ALA A 108 0.39 52.59 -39.26
C ALA A 108 1.31 51.85 -38.31
N LEU A 109 2.34 51.18 -38.85
CA LEU A 109 3.65 50.91 -38.19
C LEU A 109 4.62 50.30 -39.22
N ARG A 110 4.85 51.05 -40.31
CA ARG A 110 6.07 50.97 -41.12
C ARG A 110 6.82 52.29 -40.95
N SER A 111 7.61 52.41 -39.90
CA SER A 111 8.70 53.40 -39.81
C SER A 111 9.37 53.34 -38.43
N THR A 112 10.43 52.54 -38.31
CA THR A 112 11.71 52.94 -37.68
C THR A 112 12.70 51.77 -37.79
N ASN A 113 13.74 51.97 -38.57
CA ASN A 113 14.87 51.06 -38.74
C ASN A 113 15.71 51.03 -37.46
N ILE A 114 15.73 49.88 -36.77
CA ILE A 114 16.88 49.45 -35.95
C ILE A 114 17.00 47.92 -36.10
N TRP A 115 17.56 47.48 -37.21
CA TRP A 115 18.00 46.09 -37.46
C TRP A 115 19.27 46.12 -38.30
N GLU A 116 20.41 46.43 -37.69
CA GLU A 116 21.70 46.01 -38.23
C GLU A 116 22.67 45.75 -37.07
N LEU A 117 23.42 44.65 -37.20
CA LEU A 117 24.38 44.05 -36.24
C LEU A 117 23.76 43.03 -35.26
N PHE A 118 23.45 41.83 -35.76
CA PHE A 118 24.00 40.52 -35.33
C PHE A 118 23.34 39.40 -36.17
N PRO A 119 24.10 38.44 -36.74
CA PRO A 119 23.54 37.42 -37.62
C PRO A 119 22.76 36.36 -36.83
N VAL A 120 21.59 36.02 -37.38
CA VAL A 120 20.64 35.01 -36.92
C VAL A 120 21.21 33.61 -37.15
N GLU A 121 21.35 32.82 -36.08
CA GLU A 121 21.18 31.37 -36.10
C GLU A 121 20.91 30.89 -34.67
N ASN A 122 19.63 30.88 -34.28
CA ASN A 122 19.02 29.92 -33.36
C ASN A 122 17.53 30.25 -33.23
N VAL A 123 16.69 29.32 -33.69
CA VAL A 123 15.23 29.39 -33.63
C VAL A 123 14.80 29.29 -32.18
N VAL A 124 14.62 30.42 -31.50
CA VAL A 124 13.75 30.52 -30.33
C VAL A 124 12.34 30.77 -30.88
N GLN A 125 11.49 29.75 -30.86
CA GLN A 125 10.08 29.93 -31.17
C GLN A 125 9.45 30.79 -30.07
N HIS A 126 9.23 32.07 -30.34
CA HIS A 126 8.27 32.86 -29.57
C HIS A 126 6.87 32.27 -29.77
N PRO A 127 6.03 32.16 -28.72
CA PRO A 127 4.67 31.64 -28.87
C PRO A 127 3.87 32.57 -29.79
N PRO A 128 3.05 32.04 -30.73
CA PRO A 128 2.19 32.87 -31.56
C PRO A 128 1.24 33.69 -30.69
N VAL A 129 0.97 34.95 -31.06
CA VAL A 129 0.02 35.85 -30.39
C VAL A 129 -1.40 35.23 -30.25
N PHE A 130 -1.71 34.21 -31.07
CA PHE A 130 -2.93 33.39 -30.97
C PHE A 130 -3.00 32.44 -29.75
N PHE A 131 -1.89 32.15 -29.06
CA PHE A 131 -1.87 31.28 -27.87
C PHE A 131 -2.37 32.00 -26.60
N LEU A 132 -2.10 33.30 -26.47
CA LEU A 132 -2.50 34.11 -25.31
C LEU A 132 -4.02 34.28 -25.20
N SER A 133 -4.78 34.02 -26.28
CA SER A 133 -6.24 34.15 -26.32
C SER A 133 -7.01 32.84 -26.11
N ARG A 134 -6.34 31.67 -26.02
CA ARG A 134 -6.99 30.35 -25.80
C ARG A 134 -6.63 29.63 -24.50
N GLY A 135 -5.76 30.19 -23.65
CA GLY A 135 -5.41 29.66 -22.32
C GLY A 135 -4.56 28.38 -22.40
N GLY A 136 -3.29 28.45 -22.03
CA GLY A 136 -2.46 27.26 -21.81
C GLY A 136 -2.47 26.82 -20.35
N VAL A 137 -2.02 25.60 -20.07
CA VAL A 137 -1.73 25.13 -18.70
C VAL A 137 -0.23 25.09 -18.50
N PHE A 138 0.27 25.68 -17.42
CA PHE A 138 1.66 25.56 -17.03
C PHE A 138 1.91 24.20 -16.37
N LEU A 139 2.77 23.37 -16.96
CA LEU A 139 3.07 22.04 -16.41
C LEU A 139 3.65 22.11 -14.99
N ARG A 140 4.25 23.24 -14.59
CA ARG A 140 4.71 23.44 -13.21
C ARG A 140 3.59 23.45 -12.17
N ASP A 141 2.45 24.07 -12.45
CA ASP A 141 1.33 24.15 -11.51
C ASP A 141 0.67 22.78 -11.35
N VAL A 142 0.60 22.04 -12.45
CA VAL A 142 0.21 20.63 -12.49
C VAL A 142 1.22 19.79 -11.71
N SER A 143 2.51 20.01 -11.91
CA SER A 143 3.58 19.29 -11.22
C SER A 143 3.53 19.42 -9.71
N CYS A 144 3.24 20.62 -9.21
CA CYS A 144 3.16 20.85 -7.77
C CYS A 144 2.06 19.99 -7.17
N TYR A 145 0.85 20.09 -7.76
CA TYR A 145 -0.29 19.32 -7.33
C TYR A 145 0.02 17.81 -7.32
N PHE A 146 0.66 17.31 -8.38
CA PHE A 146 0.97 15.90 -8.51
C PHE A 146 2.08 15.44 -7.54
N SER A 147 3.09 16.28 -7.30
CA SER A 147 4.18 16.00 -6.36
C SER A 147 3.72 15.93 -4.90
N VAL A 148 2.70 16.71 -4.53
CA VAL A 148 2.06 16.63 -3.21
C VAL A 148 1.44 15.25 -3.00
N LEU A 149 0.90 14.64 -4.06
CA LEU A 149 0.19 13.37 -4.01
C LEU A 149 1.10 12.13 -4.14
N GLU A 150 2.33 12.29 -4.63
CA GLU A 150 3.31 11.21 -4.74
C GLU A 150 3.97 10.83 -3.40
N ASP A 151 4.39 9.58 -3.19
CA ASP A 151 5.21 9.23 -2.01
C ASP A 151 6.68 9.62 -2.22
N GLY A 152 7.34 10.31 -1.30
CA GLY A 152 8.75 10.71 -1.48
C GLY A 152 9.44 11.16 -0.20
N GLN A 153 10.78 11.29 -0.24
CA GLN A 153 11.53 11.83 0.89
C GLN A 153 11.19 13.31 1.09
N PRO A 154 11.02 13.78 2.34
CA PRO A 154 10.65 15.17 2.62
C PRO A 154 11.56 16.20 1.98
N ARG A 155 12.87 15.96 2.08
CA ARG A 155 13.89 16.85 1.53
C ARG A 155 13.76 16.97 0.02
N ASP A 156 13.72 15.84 -0.69
CA ASP A 156 13.62 15.82 -2.16
C ASP A 156 12.36 16.55 -2.64
N LYS A 157 11.24 16.38 -1.95
CA LYS A 157 10.00 17.10 -2.28
C LYS A 157 10.11 18.60 -2.01
N LEU A 158 10.67 19.01 -0.87
CA LEU A 158 10.87 20.42 -0.56
C LEU A 158 11.81 21.08 -1.57
N GLU A 159 12.93 20.43 -1.93
CA GLU A 159 13.86 20.91 -2.96
C GLU A 159 13.19 20.99 -4.34
N PHE A 160 12.36 20.01 -4.69
CA PHE A 160 11.60 20.03 -5.93
C PHE A 160 10.56 21.16 -5.94
N THR A 161 9.78 21.31 -4.87
CA THR A 161 8.82 22.41 -4.73
C THR A 161 9.50 23.77 -4.81
N PHE A 162 10.67 23.95 -4.19
CA PHE A 162 11.42 25.21 -4.30
C PHE A 162 11.73 25.55 -5.76
N LYS A 163 12.38 24.62 -6.47
CA LYS A 163 12.79 24.80 -7.88
C LYS A 163 11.61 25.01 -8.82
N LEU A 164 10.43 24.55 -8.44
CA LEU A 164 9.23 24.64 -9.25
C LEU A 164 8.60 26.05 -9.20
N TYR A 165 8.81 26.77 -8.11
CA TYR A 165 8.19 28.07 -7.84
C TYR A 165 9.15 29.25 -7.93
N ASP A 166 10.46 29.01 -7.89
CA ASP A 166 11.52 29.96 -8.29
C ASP A 166 11.40 30.23 -9.80
N LYS A 167 10.54 31.19 -10.16
CA LYS A 167 10.09 31.45 -11.53
C LYS A 167 11.18 32.13 -12.36
N ASP A 168 11.95 33.00 -11.72
CA ASP A 168 13.02 33.74 -12.37
C ASP A 168 14.37 33.01 -12.26
N GLY A 169 14.43 31.89 -11.54
CA GLY A 169 15.62 31.04 -11.40
C GLY A 169 16.73 31.71 -10.60
N ASN A 170 16.36 32.68 -9.76
CA ASN A 170 17.31 33.48 -8.99
C ASN A 170 17.79 32.74 -7.72
N GLY A 171 17.23 31.56 -7.41
CA GLY A 171 17.57 30.75 -6.25
C GLY A 171 16.95 31.22 -4.93
N LEU A 172 15.95 32.10 -5.00
CA LEU A 172 15.19 32.68 -3.88
C LEU A 172 13.69 32.56 -4.18
N LEU A 173 12.87 32.51 -3.13
CA LEU A 173 11.42 32.62 -3.26
C LEU A 173 10.96 33.97 -2.71
N ASP A 174 10.38 34.79 -3.56
CA ASP A 174 9.79 36.06 -3.13
C ASP A 174 8.36 35.90 -2.56
N SER A 175 7.82 36.97 -1.97
CA SER A 175 6.47 36.95 -1.39
C SER A 175 5.36 36.52 -2.36
N SER A 176 5.52 36.77 -3.66
CA SER A 176 4.55 36.40 -4.69
C SER A 176 4.65 34.92 -5.04
N GLU A 177 5.86 34.37 -5.12
CA GLU A 177 6.12 32.95 -5.36
C GLU A 177 5.66 32.10 -4.17
N VAL A 178 5.93 32.58 -2.94
CA VAL A 178 5.43 31.96 -1.71
C VAL A 178 3.90 31.94 -1.65
N ASP A 179 3.20 33.04 -1.98
CA ASP A 179 1.73 33.05 -1.99
C ASP A 179 1.15 32.10 -3.06
N ARG A 180 1.86 31.88 -4.17
CA ARG A 180 1.50 30.84 -5.16
C ARG A 180 1.66 29.43 -4.61
N ILE A 181 2.73 29.14 -3.87
CA ILE A 181 2.91 27.84 -3.17
C ILE A 181 1.76 27.61 -2.19
N ILE A 182 1.49 28.60 -1.32
CA ILE A 182 0.40 28.53 -0.34
C ILE A 182 -0.93 28.28 -1.05
N THR A 183 -1.21 29.01 -2.14
CA THR A 183 -2.45 28.87 -2.90
C THR A 183 -2.61 27.46 -3.46
N GLN A 184 -1.55 26.88 -4.03
CA GLN A 184 -1.62 25.49 -4.53
C GLN A 184 -1.74 24.47 -3.40
N MET A 185 -1.05 24.67 -2.27
CA MET A 185 -1.21 23.82 -1.09
C MET A 185 -2.63 23.89 -0.51
N MET A 186 -3.26 25.07 -0.49
CA MET A 186 -4.65 25.25 -0.05
C MET A 186 -5.61 24.50 -0.95
N ARG A 187 -5.38 24.50 -2.26
CA ARG A 187 -6.20 23.73 -3.20
C ARG A 187 -6.05 22.24 -3.02
N ALA A 188 -4.81 21.76 -2.85
CA ALA A 188 -4.56 20.36 -2.52
C ALA A 188 -5.24 19.97 -1.19
N ALA A 189 -5.20 20.84 -0.18
CA ALA A 189 -5.84 20.63 1.11
C ALA A 189 -7.37 20.62 1.00
N ASP A 190 -7.99 21.62 0.36
CA ASP A 190 -9.44 21.70 0.12
C ASP A 190 -9.95 20.43 -0.56
N TYR A 191 -9.22 19.98 -1.59
CA TYR A 191 -9.52 18.74 -2.29
C TYR A 191 -9.48 17.50 -1.38
N LEU A 192 -8.45 17.39 -0.52
CA LEU A 192 -8.36 16.31 0.45
C LEU A 192 -9.45 16.41 1.55
N GLY A 193 -10.37 17.37 1.44
CA GLY A 193 -11.47 17.64 2.37
C GLY A 193 -11.03 18.39 3.61
N TRP A 194 -9.98 19.19 3.51
CA TRP A 194 -9.41 19.93 4.64
C TRP A 194 -10.11 21.26 4.85
N ASP A 195 -10.19 21.68 6.10
CA ASP A 195 -10.71 23.00 6.45
C ASP A 195 -9.63 24.06 6.14
N VAL A 196 -9.70 24.61 4.92
CA VAL A 196 -8.76 25.64 4.45
C VAL A 196 -8.85 26.96 5.20
N THR A 197 -9.96 27.21 5.90
CA THR A 197 -10.21 28.44 6.64
C THR A 197 -9.19 28.64 7.76
N GLU A 198 -8.87 27.57 8.49
CA GLU A 198 -7.89 27.59 9.59
C GLU A 198 -6.46 27.31 9.08
N LEU A 199 -6.31 26.73 7.89
CA LEU A 199 -5.03 26.32 7.35
C LEU A 199 -4.27 27.46 6.66
N ARG A 200 -4.98 28.40 6.01
CA ARG A 200 -4.33 29.53 5.31
C ARG A 200 -3.52 30.44 6.24
N PRO A 201 -4.03 30.84 7.43
CA PRO A 201 -3.22 31.58 8.39
C PRO A 201 -2.03 30.78 8.89
N VAL A 202 -2.22 29.47 9.14
CA VAL A 202 -1.15 28.56 9.57
C VAL A 202 -0.04 28.50 8.53
N LEU A 203 -0.37 28.33 7.25
CA LEU A 203 0.64 28.34 6.19
C LEU A 203 1.34 29.69 6.06
N LYS A 204 0.62 30.82 6.18
CA LYS A 204 1.25 32.14 6.13
C LYS A 204 2.24 32.35 7.29
N ASP A 205 1.83 32.07 8.52
CA ASP A 205 2.69 32.17 9.71
C ASP A 205 3.90 31.24 9.58
N MET A 206 3.69 30.05 9.00
CA MET A 206 4.76 29.09 8.73
C MET A 206 5.75 29.62 7.69
N MET A 207 5.30 30.25 6.61
CA MET A 207 6.19 30.80 5.59
C MET A 207 6.98 32.00 6.12
N THR A 208 6.36 32.84 6.96
CA THR A 208 7.10 33.88 7.69
C THR A 208 8.12 33.30 8.66
N ALA A 209 7.84 32.15 9.30
CA ALA A 209 8.80 31.50 10.20
C ALA A 209 9.93 30.75 9.48
N ILE A 210 9.81 30.50 8.17
CA ILE A 210 10.85 29.87 7.35
C ILE A 210 11.90 30.90 6.93
N ASP A 211 11.50 32.14 6.67
CA ASP A 211 12.37 33.31 6.49
C ASP A 211 13.09 33.62 7.82
N ALA A 212 14.25 32.99 8.03
CA ALA A 212 14.91 33.00 9.33
C ALA A 212 15.69 34.30 9.59
N ASP A 213 16.06 35.01 8.52
CA ASP A 213 16.77 36.28 8.57
C ASP A 213 15.89 37.52 8.36
N ASP A 214 14.57 37.33 8.17
CA ASP A 214 13.55 38.38 7.96
C ASP A 214 13.91 39.27 6.75
N SER A 215 14.54 38.66 5.74
CA SER A 215 14.96 39.35 4.52
C SER A 215 13.81 39.63 3.56
N GLY A 216 12.66 38.98 3.75
CA GLY A 216 11.48 39.07 2.89
C GLY A 216 11.55 38.15 1.67
N THR A 217 12.61 37.35 1.53
CA THR A 217 12.76 36.29 0.53
C THR A 217 13.31 35.02 1.16
N VAL A 218 12.95 33.85 0.66
CA VAL A 218 13.35 32.57 1.26
C VAL A 218 14.37 31.86 0.39
N THR A 219 15.54 31.54 0.91
CA THR A 219 16.55 30.73 0.20
C THR A 219 16.17 29.25 0.16
N LEU A 220 16.79 28.47 -0.74
CA LEU A 220 16.60 27.01 -0.79
C LEU A 220 16.95 26.35 0.55
N GLU A 221 18.01 26.80 1.21
CA GLU A 221 18.45 26.23 2.49
C GLU A 221 17.44 26.52 3.59
N GLU A 222 16.93 27.75 3.68
CA GLU A 222 15.87 28.12 4.63
C GLU A 222 14.58 27.36 4.35
N TRP A 223 14.17 27.27 3.09
CA TRP A 223 12.99 26.50 2.69
C TRP A 223 13.07 25.04 3.13
N VAL A 224 14.18 24.37 2.83
CA VAL A 224 14.38 22.96 3.19
C VAL A 224 14.47 22.81 4.70
N LYS A 225 15.31 23.61 5.37
CA LYS A 225 15.51 23.53 6.82
C LYS A 225 14.25 23.87 7.60
N GLY A 226 13.58 24.97 7.25
CA GLY A 226 12.34 25.41 7.84
C GLY A 226 11.20 24.43 7.56
N GLY A 227 11.05 23.98 6.31
CA GLY A 227 10.04 23.01 5.91
C GLY A 227 10.20 21.64 6.57
N MET A 228 11.43 21.14 6.70
CA MET A 228 11.73 19.87 7.38
C MET A 228 11.42 19.89 8.88
N ASN A 229 11.37 21.08 9.50
CA ASN A 229 11.03 21.25 10.91
C ASN A 229 9.56 21.66 11.12
N ASN A 230 8.78 21.75 10.05
CA ASN A 230 7.42 22.27 10.09
C ASN A 230 6.39 21.14 9.98
N VAL A 231 5.86 20.69 11.13
CA VAL A 231 4.98 19.53 11.19
C VAL A 231 3.73 19.67 10.30
N PRO A 232 2.94 20.76 10.37
CA PRO A 232 1.78 20.91 9.50
C PRO A 232 2.13 20.87 8.01
N LEU A 233 3.25 21.47 7.59
CA LEU A 233 3.68 21.44 6.18
C LEU A 233 3.94 20.02 5.70
N LEU A 234 4.69 19.25 6.49
CA LEU A 234 5.04 17.90 6.13
C LEU A 234 3.79 17.01 6.06
N VAL A 235 2.89 17.12 7.03
CA VAL A 235 1.62 16.37 7.01
C VAL A 235 0.75 16.77 5.81
N LEU A 236 0.72 18.06 5.44
CA LEU A 236 0.06 18.57 4.23
C LEU A 236 0.62 17.98 2.95
N LEU A 237 1.94 17.89 2.87
CA LEU A 237 2.65 17.37 1.71
C LEU A 237 2.67 15.84 1.63
N GLY A 238 1.96 15.15 2.54
CA GLY A 238 2.00 13.69 2.67
C GLY A 238 3.39 13.17 3.07
N LEU A 239 4.25 14.04 3.59
CA LEU A 239 5.63 13.75 3.93
C LEU A 239 5.75 13.16 5.33
N LYS A 240 6.48 12.03 5.42
CA LYS A 240 6.82 11.42 6.71
C LYS A 240 7.97 12.21 7.33
N MET A 241 7.81 12.64 8.58
CA MET A 241 8.91 13.23 9.34
C MET A 241 10.07 12.24 9.50
N ILE A 242 11.27 12.76 9.72
CA ILE A 242 12.41 11.95 10.17
C ILE A 242 11.98 11.22 11.45
N ASP A 243 11.94 9.89 11.41
CA ASP A 243 11.63 9.05 12.55
C ASP A 243 12.75 9.12 13.61
N ARG A 244 12.54 9.96 14.64
CA ARG A 244 13.34 9.99 15.87
C ARG A 244 12.54 9.38 17.01
N ASP A 245 13.21 8.62 17.88
CA ASP A 245 12.55 8.01 19.03
C ASP A 245 11.99 9.06 20.01
N GLY A 246 10.76 8.84 20.48
CA GLY A 246 10.05 9.80 21.30
C GLY A 246 9.47 10.99 20.52
N GLN A 247 9.59 11.04 19.19
CA GLN A 247 8.91 12.03 18.35
C GLN A 247 7.52 11.53 17.95
N HIS A 248 6.55 12.46 17.85
CA HIS A 248 5.21 12.13 17.36
C HIS A 248 5.22 11.91 15.85
N ILE A 249 4.57 10.84 15.41
CA ILE A 249 4.33 10.57 13.99
C ILE A 249 2.94 11.10 13.65
N TRP A 250 2.89 12.34 13.18
CA TRP A 250 1.65 13.06 12.97
C TRP A 250 0.90 12.63 11.71
N ARG A 251 -0.43 12.68 11.79
CA ARG A 251 -1.30 12.62 10.63
C ARG A 251 -2.50 13.53 10.80
N MET A 252 -3.06 13.97 9.69
CA MET A 252 -4.36 14.60 9.68
C MET A 252 -5.43 13.59 10.14
N LYS A 253 -6.35 14.04 10.98
CA LYS A 253 -7.49 13.25 11.42
C LYS A 253 -8.72 14.13 11.51
N HIS A 254 -9.80 13.65 10.91
CA HIS A 254 -11.13 14.16 11.12
C HIS A 254 -11.72 13.60 12.42
N PHE A 255 -12.27 14.48 13.26
CA PHE A 255 -12.85 14.09 14.55
C PHE A 255 -14.37 14.23 14.49
N ASN A 256 -15.07 13.11 14.60
CA ASN A 256 -16.54 13.05 14.60
C ASN A 256 -17.17 13.23 15.99
N ARG A 257 -16.35 13.56 17.01
CA ARG A 257 -16.75 13.76 18.40
C ARG A 257 -15.95 14.92 18.99
N PRO A 258 -16.49 15.65 19.99
CA PRO A 258 -15.74 16.68 20.70
C PRO A 258 -14.39 16.13 21.18
N THR A 259 -13.32 16.70 20.65
CA THR A 259 -11.93 16.32 20.95
C THR A 259 -11.14 17.58 21.26
N TYR A 260 -10.18 17.48 22.17
CA TYR A 260 -9.43 18.63 22.69
C TYR A 260 -7.94 18.56 22.31
N CYS A 261 -7.34 19.74 22.16
CA CYS A 261 -5.92 19.87 21.91
C CYS A 261 -5.13 19.60 23.19
N SER A 262 -4.15 18.72 23.12
CA SER A 262 -3.36 18.33 24.28
C SER A 262 -2.36 19.40 24.71
N VAL A 263 -2.10 20.40 23.85
CA VAL A 263 -1.18 21.54 24.10
C VAL A 263 -1.96 22.73 24.67
N CYS A 264 -2.86 23.34 23.90
CA CYS A 264 -3.58 24.54 24.34
C CYS A 264 -4.86 24.26 25.13
N GLN A 265 -5.27 22.99 25.28
CA GLN A 265 -6.46 22.54 26.01
C GLN A 265 -7.80 23.04 25.43
N SER A 266 -7.77 23.89 24.41
CA SER A 266 -8.95 24.29 23.65
C SER A 266 -9.45 23.13 22.79
N MET A 267 -10.76 23.12 22.55
CA MET A 267 -11.39 22.15 21.65
C MET A 267 -10.75 22.25 20.26
N LEU A 268 -10.57 21.12 19.58
CA LEU A 268 -10.20 21.05 18.16
C LEU A 268 -11.34 21.54 17.22
N LEU A 269 -12.37 22.19 17.81
CA LEU A 269 -13.67 22.65 17.30
C LEU A 269 -14.51 21.56 16.57
N GLY A 270 -15.83 21.79 16.46
CA GLY A 270 -16.90 20.78 16.30
C GLY A 270 -17.12 20.10 14.93
N LEU A 271 -18.37 19.65 14.68
CA LEU A 271 -18.81 18.81 13.54
C LEU A 271 -18.17 19.23 12.22
N GLY A 272 -17.29 18.38 11.68
CA GLY A 272 -16.61 18.63 10.40
C GLY A 272 -15.11 18.95 10.50
N LYS A 273 -14.53 19.12 11.70
CA LYS A 273 -13.19 19.68 11.85
C LYS A 273 -12.05 18.67 12.03
N GLN A 274 -10.86 19.13 11.61
CA GLN A 274 -9.66 18.32 11.49
C GLN A 274 -8.57 18.78 12.49
N GLY A 275 -7.78 17.84 12.98
CA GLY A 275 -6.60 18.13 13.81
C GLY A 275 -5.53 17.05 13.64
N LEU A 276 -4.32 17.31 14.13
CA LEU A 276 -3.23 16.36 14.03
C LEU A 276 -3.35 15.31 15.13
N CYS A 277 -3.11 14.05 14.78
CA CYS A 277 -3.15 12.92 15.69
C CYS A 277 -1.93 12.04 15.48
N CYS A 278 -1.19 11.74 16.55
CA CYS A 278 -0.06 10.82 16.49
C CYS A 278 -0.52 9.39 16.19
N THR A 279 0.10 8.70 15.24
CA THR A 279 -0.23 7.29 14.91
C THR A 279 0.10 6.34 16.05
N CYS A 280 1.25 6.56 16.71
CA CYS A 280 1.77 5.73 17.81
C CYS A 280 0.98 5.91 19.11
N CYS A 281 0.89 7.13 19.65
CA CYS A 281 0.33 7.34 21.00
C CYS A 281 -1.08 7.99 21.02
N LYS A 282 -1.63 8.36 19.86
CA LYS A 282 -2.92 9.07 19.70
C LYS A 282 -3.02 10.44 20.37
N TYR A 283 -1.88 11.05 20.72
CA TYR A 283 -1.82 12.45 21.15
C TYR A 283 -2.42 13.35 20.07
N THR A 284 -3.29 14.29 20.45
CA THR A 284 -4.07 15.13 19.52
C THR A 284 -3.78 16.61 19.73
N VAL A 285 -3.57 17.36 18.65
CA VAL A 285 -3.26 18.80 18.68
C VAL A 285 -3.87 19.54 17.50
N HIS A 286 -4.06 20.86 17.62
CA HIS A 286 -4.29 21.71 16.45
C HIS A 286 -3.05 21.72 15.56
N SER A 287 -3.22 21.98 14.27
CA SER A 287 -2.10 22.15 13.33
C SER A 287 -1.08 23.17 13.85
N GLN A 288 -1.53 24.37 14.23
CA GLN A 288 -0.70 25.42 14.84
C GLN A 288 -0.03 25.03 16.18
N CYS A 289 -0.53 24.02 16.87
CA CYS A 289 0.02 23.58 18.16
C CYS A 289 1.09 22.49 18.03
N ALA A 290 1.22 21.85 16.87
CA ALA A 290 2.17 20.75 16.69
C ALA A 290 3.64 21.19 16.79
N ASN A 291 3.94 22.43 16.42
CA ASN A 291 5.28 23.02 16.54
C ASN A 291 5.51 23.72 17.90
N LYS A 292 4.50 23.81 18.78
CA LYS A 292 4.58 24.53 20.07
C LYS A 292 5.06 23.63 21.22
N ASN A 293 6.18 22.93 21.01
CA ASN A 293 6.81 22.02 21.98
C ASN A 293 5.82 21.05 22.66
N PRO A 294 5.19 20.13 21.91
CA PRO A 294 4.36 19.09 22.50
C PRO A 294 5.16 18.20 23.47
N GLU A 295 4.49 17.61 24.47
CA GLU A 295 5.08 16.54 25.30
C GLU A 295 5.64 15.43 24.39
N LEU A 296 6.74 14.79 24.78
CA LEU A 296 7.34 13.72 23.99
C LEU A 296 6.37 12.54 23.78
N CYS A 297 6.50 11.87 22.64
CA CYS A 297 5.83 10.59 22.39
C CYS A 297 6.48 9.48 23.22
N ALA A 298 5.83 8.31 23.28
CA ALA A 298 6.38 7.15 23.97
C ALA A 298 7.67 6.67 23.29
N ARG A 299 8.62 6.24 24.12
CA ARG A 299 9.90 5.67 23.67
C ARG A 299 9.65 4.28 23.09
N THR A 300 10.23 3.96 21.94
CA THR A 300 10.09 2.64 21.31
C THR A 300 11.26 1.70 21.63
N PHE A 301 12.33 2.21 22.23
CA PHE A 301 13.50 1.47 22.72
C PHE A 301 14.19 2.23 23.86
N VAL A 302 15.15 1.58 24.55
CA VAL A 302 16.00 2.23 25.55
C VAL A 302 17.37 2.63 24.99
N ARG A 303 17.94 3.73 25.49
CA ARG A 303 19.22 4.26 24.97
C ARG A 303 20.43 3.62 25.62
N SER A 304 20.29 3.12 26.85
CA SER A 304 21.36 2.50 27.61
C SER A 304 21.08 1.03 27.89
N LYS A 305 22.14 0.21 27.85
CA LYS A 305 22.09 -1.21 28.26
C LYS A 305 21.64 -1.38 29.72
N SER A 306 21.89 -0.39 30.58
CA SER A 306 21.46 -0.41 31.99
C SER A 306 19.95 -0.30 32.19
N GLU A 307 19.21 0.17 31.18
CA GLU A 307 17.74 0.30 31.22
C GLU A 307 17.02 -0.96 30.72
N ILE A 308 17.76 -1.95 30.19
CA ILE A 308 17.19 -3.20 29.68
C ILE A 308 16.51 -3.96 30.83
N GLY A 309 15.30 -4.44 30.58
CA GLY A 309 14.49 -5.15 31.57
C GLY A 309 13.87 -4.27 32.65
N ILE A 310 14.18 -2.96 32.69
CA ILE A 310 13.55 -2.02 33.62
C ILE A 310 12.23 -1.56 33.03
N ALA A 311 11.16 -2.29 33.39
CA ALA A 311 9.82 -2.01 32.93
C ALA A 311 9.31 -0.63 33.39
N ALA A 312 8.87 0.19 32.44
CA ALA A 312 8.47 1.57 32.68
C ALA A 312 7.17 1.92 31.95
N HIS A 313 6.35 2.78 32.57
CA HIS A 313 5.15 3.32 31.92
C HIS A 313 5.50 4.58 31.13
N ASP A 314 4.99 4.70 29.90
CA ASP A 314 5.03 5.93 29.11
C ASP A 314 3.63 6.57 29.09
N TRP A 315 3.42 7.53 29.99
CA TRP A 315 2.13 8.20 30.23
C TRP A 315 1.91 9.37 29.28
N ILE A 316 0.92 9.25 28.41
CA ILE A 316 0.56 10.28 27.43
C ILE A 316 -0.81 10.87 27.81
N ARG A 317 -0.94 12.20 27.72
CA ARG A 317 -2.23 12.87 27.91
C ARG A 317 -3.25 12.32 26.90
N ALA A 318 -4.44 11.98 27.37
CA ALA A 318 -5.49 11.41 26.56
C ALA A 318 -6.82 12.10 26.81
N ASP A 319 -7.67 12.18 25.79
CA ASP A 319 -9.04 12.65 25.96
C ASP A 319 -9.89 11.51 26.55
N CYS A 320 -10.30 11.69 27.80
CA CYS A 320 -10.85 10.64 28.65
C CYS A 320 -12.34 10.83 28.92
N ASN A 321 -13.15 10.97 27.86
CA ASN A 321 -14.59 11.02 28.07
C ASN A 321 -15.11 9.61 28.41
N SER A 322 -15.36 9.35 29.70
CA SER A 322 -16.03 8.17 30.30
C SER A 322 -15.18 7.03 30.87
N THR A 323 -13.85 7.14 30.91
CA THR A 323 -13.00 6.10 31.52
C THR A 323 -12.83 6.31 33.03
N LYS A 324 -12.73 5.21 33.80
CA LYS A 324 -12.43 5.23 35.24
C LYS A 324 -10.92 5.14 35.46
N CYS A 325 -10.42 5.80 36.49
CA CYS A 325 -9.02 5.67 36.90
C CYS A 325 -8.77 4.27 37.49
N GLN A 326 -7.66 3.65 37.11
CA GLN A 326 -7.29 2.32 37.59
C GLN A 326 -6.97 2.28 39.10
N VAL A 327 -6.55 3.41 39.67
CA VAL A 327 -6.14 3.51 41.08
C VAL A 327 -7.33 3.85 41.99
N CYS A 328 -8.03 4.94 41.71
CA CYS A 328 -9.12 5.41 42.58
C CYS A 328 -10.52 5.00 42.11
N HIS A 329 -10.65 4.37 40.93
CA HIS A 329 -11.90 3.94 40.30
C HIS A 329 -12.94 5.04 40.02
N ARG A 330 -12.58 6.32 40.24
CA ARG A 330 -13.42 7.48 39.91
C ARG A 330 -13.31 7.85 38.43
N LYS A 331 -14.37 8.47 37.90
CA LYS A 331 -14.43 8.94 36.51
C LYS A 331 -13.34 9.99 36.26
N ILE A 332 -12.64 9.87 35.14
CA ILE A 332 -11.67 10.85 34.68
C ILE A 332 -12.42 11.95 33.93
N LYS A 333 -12.18 13.21 34.30
CA LYS A 333 -12.74 14.37 33.59
C LYS A 333 -11.97 14.59 32.28
N THR A 334 -12.60 15.23 31.31
CA THR A 334 -11.97 15.64 30.05
C THR A 334 -10.65 16.37 30.33
N LEU A 335 -9.58 16.02 29.60
CA LEU A 335 -8.22 16.54 29.76
C LEU A 335 -7.50 16.28 31.10
N ALA A 336 -8.12 15.62 32.07
CA ALA A 336 -7.56 15.39 33.41
C ALA A 336 -7.00 13.96 33.60
N GLY A 337 -6.60 13.31 32.51
CA GLY A 337 -6.17 11.93 32.52
C GLY A 337 -5.01 11.63 31.58
N ARG A 338 -4.22 10.64 31.98
CA ARG A 338 -3.15 10.05 31.17
C ARG A 338 -3.40 8.59 30.93
N ARG A 339 -2.94 8.14 29.77
CA ARG A 339 -2.95 6.76 29.33
C ARG A 339 -1.53 6.25 29.17
N CYS A 340 -1.22 5.09 29.73
CA CYS A 340 0.05 4.43 29.41
C CYS A 340 -0.04 3.86 27.97
N VAL A 341 0.97 4.09 27.14
CA VAL A 341 0.94 3.59 25.75
C VAL A 341 0.95 2.06 25.70
N TRP A 342 1.71 1.42 26.60
CA TRP A 342 1.94 -0.03 26.58
C TRP A 342 0.84 -0.83 27.27
N CYS A 343 0.62 -0.63 28.59
CA CYS A 343 -0.43 -1.36 29.30
C CYS A 343 -1.83 -0.78 29.11
N GLN A 344 -1.95 0.43 28.54
CA GLN A 344 -3.21 1.10 28.23
C GLN A 344 -4.09 1.43 29.45
N GLU A 345 -3.53 1.35 30.65
CA GLU A 345 -4.17 1.87 31.86
C GLU A 345 -4.45 3.37 31.75
N MET A 346 -5.53 3.79 32.41
CA MET A 346 -5.94 5.19 32.52
C MET A 346 -5.83 5.65 33.97
N ARG A 347 -5.18 6.78 34.21
CA ARG A 347 -5.04 7.37 35.55
C ARG A 347 -5.30 8.88 35.50
N HIS A 348 -5.83 9.43 36.60
CA HIS A 348 -5.80 10.89 36.83
C HIS A 348 -4.35 11.36 36.98
N ASP A 349 -4.06 12.61 36.65
CA ASP A 349 -2.72 13.20 36.85
C ASP A 349 -2.24 13.04 38.31
N GLU A 350 -3.11 13.26 39.29
CA GLU A 350 -2.82 13.11 40.72
C GLU A 350 -2.59 11.64 41.14
N CYS A 351 -3.16 10.69 40.38
CA CYS A 351 -3.06 9.26 40.68
C CYS A 351 -1.87 8.58 39.99
N LEU A 352 -1.05 9.32 39.24
CA LEU A 352 0.03 8.73 38.44
C LEU A 352 1.01 7.93 39.28
N PHE A 353 1.50 8.51 40.38
CA PHE A 353 2.54 7.91 41.23
C PHE A 353 1.99 7.08 42.39
N SER A 354 0.67 7.07 42.60
CA SER A 354 0.04 6.29 43.67
C SER A 354 -0.08 4.82 43.26
N GLY A 355 0.41 3.91 44.10
CA GLY A 355 0.31 2.46 43.86
C GLY A 355 1.03 2.01 42.57
N LEU A 356 2.20 2.57 42.29
CA LEU A 356 2.93 2.29 41.05
C LEU A 356 3.48 0.85 41.04
N SER A 357 2.91 0.00 40.19
CA SER A 357 3.58 -1.20 39.69
C SER A 357 4.39 -0.86 38.43
N SER A 358 5.43 -1.64 38.16
CA SER A 358 6.11 -1.60 36.86
C SER A 358 5.12 -1.93 35.72
N CYS A 359 5.36 -1.39 34.53
CA CYS A 359 4.48 -1.67 33.39
C CYS A 359 4.60 -3.13 32.96
N ASP A 360 3.47 -3.82 32.85
CA ASP A 360 3.40 -5.22 32.42
C ASP A 360 2.92 -5.37 30.97
N CYS A 361 2.83 -4.27 30.21
CA CYS A 361 2.23 -4.21 28.86
C CYS A 361 0.75 -4.64 28.78
N GLY A 362 0.09 -4.82 29.93
CA GLY A 362 -1.35 -5.04 30.04
C GLY A 362 -1.85 -6.26 29.27
N PRO A 363 -3.08 -6.21 28.71
CA PRO A 363 -3.69 -7.37 28.05
C PRO A 363 -2.99 -7.84 26.77
N LEU A 364 -2.07 -7.06 26.20
CA LEU A 364 -1.35 -7.40 24.96
C LEU A 364 0.12 -7.75 25.21
N ARG A 365 0.48 -8.04 26.47
CA ARG A 365 1.88 -8.26 26.89
C ARG A 365 2.59 -9.38 26.15
N ASP A 366 1.87 -10.40 25.71
CA ASP A 366 2.47 -11.51 24.97
C ASP A 366 2.97 -11.07 23.59
N HIS A 367 2.25 -10.14 22.95
CA HIS A 367 2.54 -9.70 21.58
C HIS A 367 3.33 -8.40 21.47
N ILE A 368 3.39 -7.60 22.53
CA ILE A 368 4.13 -6.34 22.53
C ILE A 368 5.62 -6.65 22.71
N LEU A 369 6.46 -6.20 21.76
CA LEU A 369 7.88 -6.04 22.00
C LEU A 369 8.10 -4.74 22.79
N PRO A 370 8.35 -4.78 24.11
CA PRO A 370 8.35 -3.56 24.90
C PRO A 370 9.64 -2.75 24.67
N PRO A 371 9.63 -1.44 24.95
CA PRO A 371 10.81 -0.60 24.74
C PRO A 371 12.04 -1.06 25.52
N TRP A 372 11.86 -1.60 26.72
CA TRP A 372 12.96 -2.11 27.56
C TRP A 372 13.50 -3.48 27.12
N ALA A 373 12.98 -4.05 26.03
CA ALA A 373 13.57 -5.20 25.32
C ALA A 373 14.43 -4.77 24.13
N ILE A 374 14.37 -3.52 23.70
CA ILE A 374 15.09 -3.02 22.53
C ILE A 374 16.10 -1.99 23.02
N TYR A 375 17.36 -2.08 22.60
CA TYR A 375 18.34 -1.05 22.92
C TYR A 375 19.16 -0.62 21.72
N ALA A 376 19.53 0.66 21.70
CA ALA A 376 20.32 1.25 20.63
C ALA A 376 21.82 1.08 20.88
N VAL A 377 22.55 0.65 19.86
CA VAL A 377 24.02 0.56 19.84
C VAL A 377 24.55 1.49 18.75
N SER A 378 25.58 2.29 19.06
CA SER A 378 26.21 3.17 18.07
C SER A 378 26.85 2.35 16.94
N LYS A 379 26.71 2.84 15.70
CA LYS A 379 27.32 2.25 14.49
C LYS A 379 28.82 2.02 14.69
N ASP A 380 29.52 3.00 15.25
CA ASP A 380 30.98 2.97 15.40
C ASP A 380 31.44 1.84 16.33
N TYR A 381 30.65 1.53 17.37
CA TYR A 381 30.96 0.46 18.31
C TYR A 381 30.63 -0.91 17.72
N CYS A 382 29.53 -1.03 16.97
CA CYS A 382 29.15 -2.26 16.28
C CYS A 382 30.13 -2.61 15.15
N LEU A 383 30.59 -1.63 14.37
CA LEU A 383 31.56 -1.85 13.30
C LEU A 383 32.86 -2.46 13.85
N VAL A 384 33.37 -2.00 15.00
CA VAL A 384 34.60 -2.57 15.62
C VAL A 384 34.43 -4.04 16.04
N VAL A 385 33.21 -4.48 16.39
CA VAL A 385 32.91 -5.86 16.79
C VAL A 385 32.56 -6.75 15.58
N SER A 386 31.97 -6.17 14.52
CA SER A 386 31.42 -6.88 13.36
C SER A 386 32.35 -6.93 12.14
N PHE A 387 33.46 -6.18 12.10
CA PHE A 387 34.40 -6.11 10.96
C PHE A 387 35.19 -7.40 10.66
N ARG A 388 34.89 -8.52 11.31
CA ARG A 388 35.39 -9.82 10.84
C ARG A 388 34.53 -10.46 9.75
N PHE A 389 33.31 -9.99 9.45
CA PHE A 389 32.36 -10.80 8.67
C PHE A 389 31.35 -10.12 7.70
N LEU A 390 31.34 -8.80 7.45
CA LEU A 390 30.33 -8.18 6.56
C LEU A 390 30.93 -7.45 5.34
N GLN A 391 30.38 -7.72 4.15
CA GLN A 391 30.62 -6.98 2.88
C GLN A 391 29.68 -5.75 2.78
N GLU A 392 30.03 -4.77 1.93
CA GLU A 392 29.35 -3.46 1.83
C GLU A 392 27.85 -3.52 1.48
N GLU A 393 27.38 -4.58 0.80
CA GLU A 393 25.98 -4.74 0.36
C GLU A 393 25.00 -5.05 1.52
N ASP A 394 25.46 -5.70 2.59
CA ASP A 394 24.65 -6.12 3.75
C ASP A 394 24.25 -4.97 4.70
N THR A 395 24.88 -3.81 4.56
CA THR A 395 24.65 -2.65 5.43
C THR A 395 23.23 -2.07 5.30
N SER A 396 22.54 -2.38 4.20
CA SER A 396 21.20 -1.88 3.85
C SER A 396 20.05 -2.59 4.58
N LEU A 397 20.29 -3.80 5.12
CA LEU A 397 19.27 -4.64 5.76
C LEU A 397 19.18 -4.43 7.29
N LEU A 398 20.17 -3.78 7.88
CA LEU A 398 20.18 -3.51 9.32
C LEU A 398 19.10 -2.48 9.68
N ASN A 399 18.37 -2.74 10.78
CA ASN A 399 17.40 -1.79 11.31
C ASN A 399 18.14 -0.60 11.99
N VAL A 400 18.66 0.30 11.15
CA VAL A 400 19.42 1.47 11.53
C VAL A 400 18.45 2.64 11.70
N THR A 401 18.43 3.23 12.90
CA THR A 401 17.68 4.47 13.13
C THR A 401 18.29 5.61 12.30
N HIS A 402 17.53 6.66 12.01
CA HIS A 402 18.06 7.81 11.28
C HIS A 402 19.26 8.48 11.97
N ASP A 403 19.38 8.32 13.29
CA ASP A 403 20.53 8.79 14.07
C ASP A 403 21.73 7.82 14.02
N GLY A 404 21.71 6.83 13.10
CA GLY A 404 22.80 5.89 12.88
C GLY A 404 22.92 4.78 13.93
N HIS A 405 21.90 4.53 14.76
CA HIS A 405 21.98 3.48 15.78
C HIS A 405 21.41 2.16 15.26
N ILE A 406 22.07 1.05 15.57
CA ILE A 406 21.54 -0.29 15.31
C ILE A 406 20.71 -0.70 16.52
N LEU A 407 19.48 -1.14 16.29
CA LEU A 407 18.60 -1.64 17.34
C LEU A 407 18.88 -3.12 17.59
N GLN A 408 19.13 -3.48 18.84
CA GLN A 408 19.27 -4.87 19.28
C GLN A 408 18.12 -5.25 20.21
N ILE A 409 17.65 -6.50 20.08
CA ILE A 409 16.56 -7.04 20.87
C ILE A 409 17.09 -8.06 21.87
N VAL A 410 16.68 -7.91 23.12
CA VAL A 410 16.88 -8.87 24.20
C VAL A 410 15.58 -9.66 24.38
N PRO A 411 15.59 -10.98 24.13
CA PRO A 411 14.40 -11.80 24.33
C PRO A 411 13.87 -11.70 25.76
N ILE A 412 12.55 -11.59 25.90
CA ILE A 412 11.87 -11.66 27.19
C ILE A 412 11.34 -13.09 27.37
N PRO A 413 11.63 -13.77 28.49
CA PRO A 413 11.10 -15.10 28.74
C PRO A 413 9.57 -15.14 28.82
N GLY A 414 8.95 -16.13 28.16
CA GLY A 414 7.52 -16.39 28.28
C GLY A 414 6.60 -15.40 27.55
N VAL A 415 7.13 -14.59 26.63
CA VAL A 415 6.34 -13.76 25.71
C VAL A 415 6.67 -14.11 24.25
N HIS A 416 5.73 -13.84 23.36
CA HIS A 416 5.83 -14.13 21.92
C HIS A 416 5.53 -12.86 21.08
N PRO A 417 6.47 -11.90 21.01
CA PRO A 417 6.24 -10.66 20.28
C PRO A 417 5.94 -10.92 18.80
N LEU A 418 4.96 -10.18 18.26
CA LEU A 418 4.51 -10.37 16.88
C LEU A 418 5.22 -9.41 15.92
N LEU A 419 5.80 -9.98 14.87
CA LEU A 419 6.14 -9.23 13.66
C LEU A 419 4.90 -9.12 12.77
N VAL A 420 4.49 -7.90 12.47
CA VAL A 420 3.30 -7.63 11.67
C VAL A 420 3.69 -7.01 10.35
N PHE A 421 3.42 -7.72 9.25
CA PHE A 421 3.64 -7.24 7.90
C PHE A 421 2.31 -6.85 7.25
N VAL A 422 2.19 -5.59 6.82
CA VAL A 422 0.96 -5.09 6.20
C VAL A 422 1.29 -4.49 4.84
N ASN A 423 0.58 -4.94 3.81
CA ASN A 423 0.51 -4.22 2.54
C ASN A 423 -0.61 -3.16 2.63
N PRO A 424 -0.29 -1.85 2.59
CA PRO A 424 -1.28 -0.79 2.74
C PRO A 424 -2.37 -0.79 1.66
N LYS A 425 -2.05 -1.28 0.46
CA LYS A 425 -2.97 -1.29 -0.69
C LYS A 425 -4.05 -2.39 -0.57
N SER A 426 -3.84 -3.40 0.28
CA SER A 426 -4.76 -4.53 0.41
C SER A 426 -6.16 -4.15 0.92
N GLY A 427 -7.18 -4.88 0.44
CA GLY A 427 -8.55 -4.78 0.91
C GLY A 427 -9.29 -3.49 0.55
N GLY A 428 -8.92 -2.84 -0.55
CA GLY A 428 -9.47 -1.54 -0.92
C GLY A 428 -9.00 -0.44 0.06
N LYS A 429 -7.69 -0.38 0.30
CA LYS A 429 -7.02 0.55 1.25
C LYS A 429 -7.34 0.32 2.72
N GLN A 430 -7.92 -0.83 3.08
CA GLN A 430 -8.05 -1.24 4.47
C GLN A 430 -6.68 -1.50 5.13
N GLY A 431 -5.68 -1.93 4.36
CA GLY A 431 -4.31 -2.15 4.82
C GLY A 431 -3.73 -0.95 5.56
N GLU A 432 -3.87 0.26 5.03
CA GLU A 432 -3.39 1.49 5.67
C GLU A 432 -4.07 1.76 7.03
N ARG A 433 -5.36 1.41 7.17
CA ARG A 433 -6.06 1.51 8.46
C ARG A 433 -5.56 0.46 9.46
N VAL A 434 -5.33 -0.76 8.98
CA VAL A 434 -4.82 -1.89 9.79
C VAL A 434 -3.41 -1.62 10.28
N LEU A 435 -2.50 -1.19 9.39
CA LEU A 435 -1.12 -0.80 9.72
C LEU A 435 -1.09 0.21 10.88
N ARG A 436 -1.84 1.32 10.75
CA ARG A 436 -1.91 2.37 11.77
C ARG A 436 -2.56 1.93 13.09
N LYS A 437 -3.41 0.91 13.04
CA LYS A 437 -4.02 0.33 14.25
C LYS A 437 -3.04 -0.61 14.94
N PHE A 438 -2.29 -1.44 14.22
CA PHE A 438 -1.22 -2.24 14.81
C PHE A 438 -0.11 -1.36 15.39
N GLN A 439 0.37 -0.32 14.69
CA GLN A 439 1.34 0.66 15.24
C GLN A 439 0.88 1.38 16.52
N TYR A 440 -0.42 1.32 16.83
CA TYR A 440 -0.97 1.85 18.08
C TYR A 440 -1.13 0.80 19.17
N LEU A 441 -1.49 -0.43 18.79
CA LEU A 441 -1.70 -1.53 19.74
C LEU A 441 -0.38 -2.18 20.16
N LEU A 442 0.60 -2.15 19.27
CA LEU A 442 1.90 -2.79 19.35
C LEU A 442 3.00 -1.73 19.27
N ASN A 443 4.23 -2.11 19.62
CA ASN A 443 5.38 -1.26 19.35
C ASN A 443 5.53 -1.02 17.83
N PRO A 444 5.63 0.23 17.34
CA PRO A 444 5.82 0.49 15.91
C PRO A 444 7.04 -0.21 15.30
N ARG A 445 8.06 -0.54 16.11
CA ARG A 445 9.28 -1.24 15.68
C ARG A 445 9.07 -2.69 15.27
N GLN A 446 7.89 -3.28 15.54
CA GLN A 446 7.53 -4.63 15.09
C GLN A 446 6.41 -4.63 14.02
N VAL A 447 6.07 -3.47 13.47
CA VAL A 447 5.00 -3.31 12.47
C VAL A 447 5.54 -2.69 11.19
N TYR A 448 5.54 -3.48 10.10
CA TYR A 448 6.21 -3.18 8.85
C TYR A 448 5.23 -2.94 7.71
N ASN A 449 5.53 -1.91 6.93
CA ASN A 449 4.85 -1.63 5.67
C ASN A 449 5.59 -2.36 4.54
N LEU A 450 4.94 -3.32 3.89
CA LEU A 450 5.53 -4.11 2.82
C LEU A 450 5.88 -3.29 1.56
N SER A 451 5.26 -2.14 1.36
CA SER A 451 5.63 -1.22 0.28
C SER A 451 7.02 -0.60 0.48
N ASN A 452 7.57 -0.65 1.70
CA ASN A 452 8.88 -0.08 2.04
C ASN A 452 9.99 -1.13 1.94
N GLY A 453 10.23 -1.68 0.75
CA GLY A 453 11.31 -2.66 0.55
C GLY A 453 11.00 -4.09 1.00
N GLY A 454 9.71 -4.45 1.08
CA GLY A 454 9.27 -5.81 1.38
C GLY A 454 9.43 -6.22 2.85
N PRO A 455 9.49 -7.53 3.15
CA PRO A 455 9.56 -8.04 4.53
C PRO A 455 10.98 -8.06 5.12
N GLY A 456 12.02 -7.85 4.31
CA GLY A 456 13.44 -7.89 4.71
C GLY A 456 13.76 -7.09 5.99
N PRO A 457 13.31 -5.83 6.12
CA PRO A 457 13.54 -5.02 7.32
C PRO A 457 12.94 -5.59 8.62
N GLY A 458 11.94 -6.46 8.51
CA GLY A 458 11.35 -7.14 9.67
C GLY A 458 12.06 -8.43 10.04
N TYR A 459 12.71 -9.10 9.08
CA TYR A 459 13.51 -10.28 9.41
C TYR A 459 14.81 -9.91 10.14
N SER A 460 15.43 -8.78 9.77
CA SER A 460 16.67 -8.31 10.41
C SER A 460 16.50 -7.85 11.88
N THR A 461 15.26 -7.73 12.38
CA THR A 461 15.00 -7.48 13.80
C THR A 461 14.90 -8.75 14.63
N LEU A 462 14.89 -9.94 14.02
CA LEU A 462 14.92 -11.18 14.79
C LEU A 462 16.31 -11.34 15.45
N PRO A 463 16.39 -11.57 16.78
CA PRO A 463 17.65 -11.58 17.54
C PRO A 463 18.64 -12.69 17.12
N THR A 464 18.22 -13.63 16.27
CA THR A 464 19.05 -14.73 15.75
C THR A 464 19.63 -14.48 14.36
N THR A 465 19.44 -13.29 13.76
CA THR A 465 19.90 -13.01 12.38
C THR A 465 21.34 -12.50 12.26
N THR A 466 22.20 -12.68 13.26
CA THR A 466 23.66 -12.61 13.06
C THR A 466 24.16 -13.85 12.30
N ALA A 467 23.70 -14.01 11.05
CA ALA A 467 24.27 -14.74 9.92
C ALA A 467 23.16 -15.16 8.94
N ARG A 468 23.07 -14.48 7.77
CA ARG A 468 23.14 -15.09 6.42
C ARG A 468 22.41 -14.25 5.36
N SER A 469 23.13 -14.06 4.26
CA SER A 469 22.72 -13.43 3.01
C SER A 469 21.71 -14.27 2.19
N ASP A 470 21.00 -13.53 1.34
CA ASP A 470 20.39 -13.80 0.03
C ASP A 470 19.12 -14.65 -0.12
N LYS A 471 18.83 -15.60 0.76
CA LYS A 471 17.55 -16.38 0.72
C LYS A 471 17.05 -16.75 2.13
N ALA A 472 17.29 -15.86 3.10
CA ALA A 472 16.98 -15.94 4.54
C ALA A 472 16.56 -17.35 5.04
N ASP A 473 17.53 -18.25 5.10
CA ASP A 473 17.43 -19.54 5.77
C ASP A 473 17.46 -19.28 7.29
N LEU A 474 16.34 -18.77 7.81
CA LEU A 474 16.17 -18.47 9.23
C LEU A 474 16.39 -19.77 10.01
N GLN A 475 17.33 -19.77 10.97
CA GLN A 475 17.53 -20.93 11.86
C GLN A 475 16.25 -21.32 12.62
N VAL A 476 15.32 -20.38 12.80
CA VAL A 476 14.00 -20.60 13.40
C VAL A 476 12.96 -19.97 12.48
N HIS A 477 12.02 -20.78 12.00
CA HIS A 477 10.87 -20.33 11.22
C HIS A 477 9.69 -20.03 12.16
N PRO A 478 9.38 -18.75 12.44
CA PRO A 478 8.26 -18.40 13.31
C PRO A 478 6.93 -18.86 12.68
N PRO A 479 5.96 -19.30 13.50
CA PRO A 479 4.61 -19.59 13.01
C PRO A 479 3.96 -18.38 12.35
N VAL A 480 3.22 -18.60 11.26
CA VAL A 480 2.60 -17.53 10.47
C VAL A 480 1.08 -17.56 10.60
N ALA A 481 0.49 -16.42 10.97
CA ALA A 481 -0.95 -16.16 10.88
C ALA A 481 -1.27 -15.25 9.69
N VAL A 482 -2.45 -15.42 9.09
CA VAL A 482 -2.88 -14.66 7.91
C VAL A 482 -4.11 -13.82 8.22
N LEU A 483 -4.01 -12.49 8.03
CA LEU A 483 -5.16 -11.60 8.10
C LEU A 483 -5.75 -11.38 6.68
N PRO A 484 -6.99 -11.82 6.39
CA PRO A 484 -7.54 -11.86 5.03
C PRO A 484 -8.01 -10.50 4.51
N LEU A 485 -7.07 -9.60 4.18
CA LEU A 485 -7.40 -8.29 3.62
C LEU A 485 -7.79 -8.34 2.14
N GLY A 486 -7.26 -9.30 1.37
CA GLY A 486 -7.40 -9.37 -0.09
C GLY A 486 -8.76 -9.89 -0.58
N THR A 487 -8.85 -10.21 -1.88
CA THR A 487 -9.99 -10.91 -2.48
C THR A 487 -9.78 -12.43 -2.50
N GLY A 488 -8.57 -12.89 -2.83
CA GLY A 488 -8.15 -14.30 -2.83
C GLY A 488 -7.57 -14.73 -1.48
N ASN A 489 -8.44 -15.04 -0.52
CA ASN A 489 -8.06 -15.37 0.86
C ASN A 489 -8.18 -16.87 1.16
N ASP A 490 -7.83 -17.73 0.21
CA ASP A 490 -8.11 -19.16 0.29
C ASP A 490 -7.33 -19.87 1.39
N LEU A 491 -6.05 -19.54 1.56
CA LEU A 491 -5.24 -20.02 2.68
C LEU A 491 -5.84 -19.59 4.04
N ALA A 492 -6.31 -18.34 4.15
CA ALA A 492 -6.93 -17.85 5.37
C ALA A 492 -8.24 -18.58 5.70
N ARG A 493 -9.03 -18.98 4.69
CA ARG A 493 -10.22 -19.83 4.88
C ARG A 493 -9.83 -21.21 5.42
N CYS A 494 -8.83 -21.84 4.81
CA CYS A 494 -8.36 -23.16 5.23
C CYS A 494 -7.79 -23.15 6.65
N LEU A 495 -7.12 -22.06 7.03
CA LEU A 495 -6.61 -21.81 8.38
C LEU A 495 -7.64 -21.18 9.34
N ARG A 496 -8.92 -21.11 8.95
CA ARG A 496 -10.05 -20.61 9.76
C ARG A 496 -10.00 -19.13 10.18
N TRP A 497 -9.12 -18.32 9.58
CA TRP A 497 -9.10 -16.87 9.75
C TRP A 497 -10.22 -16.14 8.97
N GLY A 498 -10.96 -16.88 8.14
CA GLY A 498 -12.15 -16.40 7.44
C GLY A 498 -11.89 -15.91 6.01
N GLY A 499 -12.98 -15.62 5.30
CA GLY A 499 -12.94 -15.25 3.88
C GLY A 499 -12.58 -13.79 3.59
N GLY A 500 -12.53 -12.94 4.62
CA GLY A 500 -12.25 -11.52 4.48
C GLY A 500 -12.36 -10.76 5.79
N TYR A 501 -11.44 -9.85 6.06
CA TYR A 501 -11.52 -8.94 7.18
C TYR A 501 -12.58 -7.86 6.91
N GLU A 502 -13.42 -7.58 7.91
CA GLU A 502 -14.54 -6.62 7.82
C GLU A 502 -14.42 -5.47 8.84
N GLY A 503 -13.21 -5.25 9.37
CA GLY A 503 -12.97 -4.15 10.31
C GLY A 503 -13.28 -4.46 11.77
N SER A 504 -13.28 -5.73 12.17
CA SER A 504 -13.36 -6.17 13.58
C SER A 504 -12.22 -5.57 14.42
N ASP A 505 -12.33 -5.61 15.75
CA ASP A 505 -11.25 -5.04 16.57
C ASP A 505 -10.02 -5.95 16.48
N LEU A 506 -8.87 -5.39 16.06
CA LEU A 506 -7.62 -6.14 15.94
C LEU A 506 -7.15 -6.75 17.28
N ARG A 507 -7.68 -6.27 18.42
CA ARG A 507 -7.46 -6.90 19.73
C ARG A 507 -8.06 -8.30 19.84
N GLU A 508 -9.17 -8.55 19.16
CA GLU A 508 -9.81 -9.87 19.11
C GLU A 508 -8.94 -10.81 18.29
N ILE A 509 -8.45 -10.36 17.14
CA ILE A 509 -7.50 -11.10 16.30
C ILE A 509 -6.23 -11.46 17.08
N LEU A 510 -5.66 -10.53 17.85
CA LEU A 510 -4.49 -10.81 18.69
C LEU A 510 -4.80 -11.93 19.71
N LYS A 511 -5.95 -11.89 20.37
CA LYS A 511 -6.36 -12.99 21.28
C LYS A 511 -6.60 -14.31 20.56
N GLU A 512 -7.14 -14.27 19.34
CA GLU A 512 -7.32 -15.46 18.52
C GLU A 512 -5.97 -16.08 18.12
N ILE A 513 -4.92 -15.28 17.92
CA ILE A 513 -3.55 -15.76 17.71
C ILE A 513 -3.06 -16.50 18.96
N GLU A 514 -3.27 -15.97 20.18
CA GLU A 514 -2.89 -16.67 21.43
C GLU A 514 -3.61 -18.03 21.57
N ALA A 515 -4.84 -18.13 21.07
CA ALA A 515 -5.67 -19.34 21.14
C ALA A 515 -5.53 -20.26 19.92
N SER A 516 -4.66 -19.92 18.97
CA SER A 516 -4.52 -20.65 17.71
C SER A 516 -3.71 -21.94 17.87
N GLU A 517 -3.95 -22.88 16.95
CA GLU A 517 -3.24 -24.15 16.88
C GLU A 517 -2.10 -24.06 15.85
N LEU A 518 -0.96 -24.65 16.19
CA LEU A 518 0.16 -24.78 15.27
C LEU A 518 -0.10 -25.95 14.31
N VAL A 519 -0.13 -25.68 13.01
CA VAL A 519 -0.30 -26.70 11.98
C VAL A 519 0.85 -26.65 10.97
N PRO A 520 1.47 -27.79 10.63
CA PRO A 520 2.39 -27.86 9.51
C PRO A 520 1.62 -27.69 8.19
N MET A 521 2.23 -27.01 7.23
CA MET A 521 1.72 -26.86 5.86
C MET A 521 2.85 -27.14 4.88
N ASP A 522 2.64 -28.10 4.00
CA ASP A 522 3.58 -28.46 2.95
C ASP A 522 3.75 -27.32 1.95
N ARG A 523 4.97 -27.20 1.44
CA ARG A 523 5.35 -26.26 0.40
C ARG A 523 6.04 -27.03 -0.69
N TRP A 524 5.72 -26.68 -1.92
CA TRP A 524 6.11 -27.46 -3.09
C TRP A 524 7.00 -26.65 -4.00
N SER A 525 8.13 -27.23 -4.39
CA SER A 525 9.01 -26.64 -5.39
C SER A 525 8.43 -26.92 -6.77
N ILE A 526 8.35 -25.89 -7.61
CA ILE A 526 7.99 -26.02 -9.02
C ILE A 526 9.17 -25.57 -9.89
N GLN A 527 9.60 -26.44 -10.79
CA GLN A 527 10.63 -26.16 -11.77
C GLN A 527 10.01 -26.24 -13.16
N VAL A 528 10.11 -25.15 -13.93
CA VAL A 528 9.63 -25.08 -15.31
C VAL A 528 10.84 -25.08 -16.24
N ILE A 529 10.93 -26.07 -17.11
CA ILE A 529 12.02 -26.25 -18.07
C ILE A 529 11.46 -26.04 -19.47
N PRO A 530 11.72 -24.91 -20.14
CA PRO A 530 11.28 -24.67 -21.52
C PRO A 530 11.88 -25.70 -22.49
N GLU A 531 11.12 -26.13 -23.49
CA GLU A 531 11.62 -27.02 -24.54
C GLU A 531 12.59 -26.29 -25.50
N ASP A 532 12.29 -25.04 -25.89
CA ASP A 532 13.22 -24.14 -26.59
C ASP A 532 13.51 -22.90 -25.73
N PRO A 533 14.74 -22.71 -25.23
CA PRO A 533 15.14 -21.54 -24.45
C PRO A 533 15.01 -20.19 -25.18
N ARG A 534 14.82 -20.20 -26.51
CA ARG A 534 14.70 -18.99 -27.34
C ARG A 534 13.26 -18.54 -27.53
N GLU A 535 12.28 -19.40 -27.24
CA GLU A 535 10.87 -19.00 -27.30
C GLU A 535 10.55 -18.09 -26.11
N ALA A 536 10.20 -16.84 -26.42
CA ALA A 536 9.83 -15.85 -25.42
C ALA A 536 8.42 -16.15 -24.89
N GLY A 537 8.33 -16.52 -23.61
CA GLY A 537 7.10 -16.56 -22.83
C GLY A 537 7.06 -15.49 -21.76
N ASP A 538 5.97 -15.45 -20.99
CA ASP A 538 5.92 -14.64 -19.79
C ASP A 538 6.86 -15.25 -18.71
N PRO A 539 7.49 -14.43 -17.85
CA PRO A 539 8.34 -14.95 -16.79
C PRO A 539 7.52 -15.75 -15.76
N VAL A 540 8.06 -16.88 -15.33
CA VAL A 540 7.46 -17.68 -14.25
C VAL A 540 7.51 -16.87 -12.94
N PRO A 541 6.37 -16.66 -12.25
CA PRO A 541 6.30 -15.70 -11.14
C PRO A 541 7.09 -16.17 -9.92
N TYR A 542 6.97 -17.45 -9.53
CA TYR A 542 7.63 -18.02 -8.35
C TYR A 542 7.99 -19.50 -8.56
N GLU A 543 8.95 -19.99 -7.77
CA GLU A 543 9.38 -21.39 -7.75
C GLU A 543 8.73 -22.21 -6.61
N ILE A 544 7.73 -21.66 -5.92
CA ILE A 544 7.09 -22.29 -4.75
C ILE A 544 5.57 -22.20 -4.87
N ILE A 545 4.89 -23.33 -4.66
CA ILE A 545 3.44 -23.43 -4.51
C ILE A 545 3.11 -23.61 -3.02
N ASN A 546 2.25 -22.76 -2.47
CA ASN A 546 1.73 -22.91 -1.11
C ASN A 546 0.25 -23.30 -1.10
N ASN A 547 -0.54 -22.86 -2.08
CA ASN A 547 -1.97 -23.15 -2.14
C ASN A 547 -2.29 -24.12 -3.26
N TYR A 548 -2.01 -23.74 -4.50
CA TYR A 548 -2.32 -24.55 -5.68
C TYR A 548 -1.59 -24.06 -6.94
N PHE A 549 -1.45 -24.98 -7.90
CA PHE A 549 -1.04 -24.70 -9.27
C PHE A 549 -2.15 -25.12 -10.22
N SER A 550 -2.32 -24.43 -11.34
CA SER A 550 -3.25 -24.88 -12.38
C SER A 550 -2.79 -24.54 -13.79
N VAL A 551 -3.21 -25.36 -14.75
CA VAL A 551 -3.02 -25.15 -16.19
C VAL A 551 -4.36 -25.26 -16.91
N GLY A 552 -4.61 -24.36 -17.86
CA GLY A 552 -5.84 -24.36 -18.67
C GLY A 552 -6.83 -23.24 -18.30
N VAL A 553 -8.13 -23.51 -18.40
CA VAL A 553 -9.17 -22.45 -18.39
C VAL A 553 -9.18 -21.62 -17.09
N ASP A 554 -8.88 -22.23 -15.94
CA ASP A 554 -8.75 -21.51 -14.65
C ASP A 554 -7.64 -20.46 -14.71
N ALA A 555 -6.45 -20.85 -15.14
CA ALA A 555 -5.32 -19.95 -15.34
C ALA A 555 -5.60 -18.88 -16.41
N SER A 556 -6.37 -19.21 -17.45
CA SER A 556 -6.75 -18.24 -18.49
C SER A 556 -7.62 -17.11 -17.91
N ILE A 557 -8.57 -17.45 -17.04
CA ILE A 557 -9.43 -16.46 -16.34
C ILE A 557 -8.55 -15.58 -15.44
N ALA A 558 -7.65 -16.19 -14.66
CA ALA A 558 -6.72 -15.47 -13.81
C ALA A 558 -5.84 -14.51 -14.63
N HIS A 559 -5.29 -14.97 -15.77
CA HIS A 559 -4.49 -14.17 -16.68
C HIS A 559 -5.25 -12.94 -17.20
N ARG A 560 -6.49 -13.13 -17.71
CA ARG A 560 -7.33 -12.01 -18.15
C ARG A 560 -7.64 -11.02 -17.02
N PHE A 561 -7.94 -11.54 -15.82
CA PHE A 561 -8.15 -10.71 -14.65
C PHE A 561 -6.91 -9.88 -14.30
N HIS A 562 -5.74 -10.52 -14.30
CA HIS A 562 -4.45 -9.88 -14.01
C HIS A 562 -4.14 -8.79 -15.04
N SER A 563 -4.16 -9.10 -16.34
CA SER A 563 -3.89 -8.12 -17.40
C SER A 563 -4.87 -6.95 -17.36
N MET A 564 -6.15 -7.18 -17.04
CA MET A 564 -7.13 -6.11 -16.90
C MET A 564 -6.93 -5.28 -15.64
N ARG A 565 -6.48 -5.90 -14.55
CA ARG A 565 -6.13 -5.22 -13.29
C ARG A 565 -4.91 -4.33 -13.45
N GLU A 566 -3.90 -4.79 -14.19
CA GLU A 566 -2.71 -3.99 -14.51
C GLU A 566 -3.06 -2.81 -15.42
N LYS A 567 -3.87 -3.03 -16.47
CA LYS A 567 -4.28 -1.97 -17.40
C LYS A 567 -5.28 -0.98 -16.80
N HIS A 568 -6.17 -1.45 -15.93
CA HIS A 568 -7.29 -0.64 -15.39
C HIS A 568 -7.46 -0.81 -13.88
N PRO A 569 -6.44 -0.52 -13.06
CA PRO A 569 -6.47 -0.75 -11.62
C PRO A 569 -7.62 -0.05 -10.89
N GLN A 570 -8.14 1.06 -11.43
CA GLN A 570 -9.34 1.78 -10.99
C GLN A 570 -10.62 0.95 -10.94
N ARG A 571 -10.70 -0.10 -11.76
CA ARG A 571 -11.84 -1.00 -11.77
C ARG A 571 -11.77 -2.07 -10.68
N PHE A 572 -10.63 -2.19 -9.97
CA PHE A 572 -10.32 -3.30 -9.06
C PHE A 572 -10.15 -2.89 -7.58
N ASN A 573 -10.88 -1.87 -7.14
CA ASN A 573 -10.74 -1.27 -5.80
C ASN A 573 -11.67 -1.85 -4.71
N SER A 574 -12.47 -2.86 -5.04
CA SER A 574 -13.42 -3.47 -4.11
C SER A 574 -13.48 -4.97 -4.28
N ARG A 575 -13.50 -5.72 -3.17
CA ARG A 575 -13.60 -7.18 -3.20
C ARG A 575 -14.83 -7.65 -3.98
N THR A 576 -15.98 -7.02 -3.78
CA THR A 576 -17.23 -7.36 -4.47
C THR A 576 -17.13 -7.11 -5.97
N LYS A 577 -16.55 -5.98 -6.39
CA LYS A 577 -16.32 -5.68 -7.81
C LYS A 577 -15.33 -6.67 -8.43
N ASN A 578 -14.26 -7.00 -7.72
CA ASN A 578 -13.25 -7.94 -8.18
C ASN A 578 -13.86 -9.32 -8.42
N LYS A 579 -14.71 -9.81 -7.50
CA LYS A 579 -15.47 -11.06 -7.69
C LYS A 579 -16.38 -11.01 -8.92
N LEU A 580 -17.03 -9.87 -9.20
CA LEU A 580 -17.85 -9.70 -10.39
C LEU A 580 -17.02 -9.76 -11.69
N TRP A 581 -15.82 -9.16 -11.70
CA TRP A 581 -14.90 -9.27 -12.84
C TRP A 581 -14.47 -10.72 -13.09
N TYR A 582 -14.17 -11.50 -12.05
CA TYR A 582 -13.90 -12.93 -12.21
C TYR A 582 -15.07 -13.68 -12.85
N PHE A 583 -16.31 -13.38 -12.42
CA PHE A 583 -17.50 -13.97 -13.04
C PHE A 583 -17.67 -13.59 -14.51
N GLU A 584 -17.42 -12.33 -14.87
CA GLU A 584 -17.48 -11.84 -16.25
C GLU A 584 -16.45 -12.54 -17.14
N PHE A 585 -15.19 -12.63 -16.69
CA PHE A 585 -14.14 -13.30 -17.44
C PHE A 585 -14.37 -14.80 -17.56
N ALA A 586 -14.90 -15.44 -16.51
CA ALA A 586 -15.32 -16.84 -16.53
C ALA A 586 -16.43 -17.08 -17.58
N THR A 587 -17.43 -16.19 -17.65
CA THR A 587 -18.50 -16.25 -18.65
C THR A 587 -17.94 -16.09 -20.07
N SER A 588 -17.02 -15.15 -20.27
CA SER A 588 -16.34 -14.95 -21.56
C SER A 588 -15.52 -16.18 -21.99
N GLU A 589 -14.79 -16.82 -21.05
CA GLU A 589 -14.02 -18.02 -21.35
C GLU A 589 -14.88 -19.22 -21.72
N THR A 590 -16.07 -19.35 -21.12
CA THR A 590 -17.06 -20.38 -21.50
C THR A 590 -17.43 -20.27 -22.98
N LEU A 591 -17.49 -19.06 -23.53
CA LEU A 591 -17.80 -18.81 -24.94
C LEU A 591 -16.57 -18.98 -25.85
N SER A 592 -15.39 -18.47 -25.45
CA SER A 592 -14.18 -18.56 -26.28
C SER A 592 -13.56 -19.95 -26.29
N ALA A 593 -13.75 -20.74 -25.24
CA ALA A 593 -13.30 -22.12 -25.13
C ALA A 593 -11.80 -22.32 -25.47
N SER A 594 -10.97 -21.39 -24.98
CA SER A 594 -9.55 -21.25 -25.32
C SER A 594 -8.70 -22.49 -25.01
N CYS A 595 -9.12 -23.27 -24.01
CA CYS A 595 -8.39 -24.42 -23.47
C CYS A 595 -9.04 -25.77 -23.80
N LYS A 596 -9.92 -25.83 -24.82
CA LYS A 596 -10.53 -27.09 -25.26
C LYS A 596 -9.48 -28.13 -25.65
N LYS A 597 -9.80 -29.39 -25.37
CA LYS A 597 -8.96 -30.57 -25.66
C LYS A 597 -7.60 -30.50 -24.96
N LEU A 598 -7.60 -30.12 -23.67
CA LEU A 598 -6.37 -29.99 -22.90
C LEU A 598 -5.54 -31.29 -22.88
N LYS A 599 -6.21 -32.45 -22.89
CA LYS A 599 -5.58 -33.78 -22.97
C LYS A 599 -4.69 -34.00 -24.19
N ASP A 600 -4.96 -33.31 -25.31
CA ASP A 600 -4.16 -33.43 -26.54
C ASP A 600 -2.89 -32.55 -26.45
N CYS A 601 -2.78 -31.73 -25.41
CA CYS A 601 -1.79 -30.66 -25.29
C CYS A 601 -0.77 -30.90 -24.18
N LEU A 602 -1.05 -31.84 -23.28
CA LEU A 602 -0.18 -32.18 -22.17
C LEU A 602 -0.25 -33.66 -21.79
N THR A 603 0.80 -34.14 -21.16
CA THR A 603 0.84 -35.42 -20.46
C THR A 603 1.17 -35.19 -18.99
N ILE A 604 0.64 -36.04 -18.11
CA ILE A 604 0.87 -35.97 -16.67
C ILE A 604 1.40 -37.32 -16.20
N GLU A 605 2.43 -37.28 -15.38
CA GLU A 605 3.03 -38.41 -14.72
C GLU A 605 3.12 -38.13 -13.22
N CYS A 606 2.67 -39.08 -12.41
CA CYS A 606 2.68 -39.01 -10.95
C CYS A 606 3.55 -40.14 -10.41
N CYS A 607 4.68 -39.82 -9.78
CA CYS A 607 5.68 -40.79 -9.31
C CYS A 607 5.99 -41.91 -10.32
N GLY A 608 6.28 -41.59 -11.59
CA GLY A 608 6.55 -42.61 -12.63
C GLY A 608 5.32 -43.13 -13.38
N ARG A 609 4.10 -42.88 -12.88
CA ARG A 609 2.86 -43.43 -13.45
C ARG A 609 2.12 -42.39 -14.29
N HIS A 610 1.92 -42.67 -15.58
CA HIS A 610 1.11 -41.84 -16.46
C HIS A 610 -0.37 -41.87 -16.07
N LEU A 611 -1.00 -40.68 -16.08
CA LEU A 611 -2.45 -40.54 -15.93
C LEU A 611 -3.14 -40.70 -17.28
N ASP A 612 -4.16 -41.54 -17.34
CA ASP A 612 -5.00 -41.70 -18.53
C ASP A 612 -6.12 -40.63 -18.54
N LEU A 613 -5.98 -39.65 -19.44
CA LEU A 613 -6.95 -38.57 -19.64
C LEU A 613 -7.84 -38.81 -20.87
N SER A 614 -7.69 -39.94 -21.57
CA SER A 614 -8.29 -40.17 -22.89
C SER A 614 -9.81 -40.17 -22.88
N SER A 615 -10.43 -40.66 -21.81
CA SER A 615 -11.88 -40.73 -21.60
C SER A 615 -12.52 -39.42 -21.16
N MET A 616 -11.71 -38.40 -20.87
CA MET A 616 -12.18 -37.13 -20.31
C MET A 616 -12.12 -35.99 -21.33
N SER A 617 -12.97 -34.98 -21.14
CA SER A 617 -12.98 -33.74 -21.92
C SER A 617 -12.57 -32.56 -21.03
N LEU A 618 -11.33 -32.60 -20.53
CA LEU A 618 -10.81 -31.60 -19.61
C LEU A 618 -10.40 -30.31 -20.32
N GLU A 619 -10.66 -29.19 -19.67
CA GLU A 619 -10.23 -27.83 -20.04
C GLU A 619 -9.30 -27.20 -18.99
N ALA A 620 -9.19 -27.80 -17.79
CA ALA A 620 -8.20 -27.43 -16.78
C ALA A 620 -7.71 -28.63 -15.96
N ILE A 621 -6.49 -28.50 -15.45
CA ILE A 621 -5.90 -29.35 -14.42
C ILE A 621 -5.54 -28.45 -13.24
N ALA A 622 -5.98 -28.82 -12.05
CA ALA A 622 -5.63 -28.17 -10.80
C ALA A 622 -4.83 -29.13 -9.91
N VAL A 623 -3.74 -28.65 -9.35
CA VAL A 623 -2.87 -29.34 -8.41
C VAL A 623 -2.99 -28.62 -7.07
N LEU A 624 -3.56 -29.29 -6.07
CA LEU A 624 -4.01 -28.67 -4.83
C LEU A 624 -3.10 -29.09 -3.67
N ASN A 625 -2.67 -28.11 -2.88
CA ASN A 625 -2.05 -28.31 -1.58
C ASN A 625 -3.01 -27.98 -0.43
N ILE A 626 -3.99 -27.10 -0.67
CA ILE A 626 -5.00 -26.70 0.33
C ILE A 626 -6.40 -27.22 -0.04
N PRO A 627 -7.29 -27.49 0.95
CA PRO A 627 -8.58 -28.14 0.67
C PRO A 627 -9.60 -27.27 -0.06
N SER A 628 -9.40 -25.96 -0.09
CA SER A 628 -10.39 -25.03 -0.65
C SER A 628 -9.70 -23.87 -1.37
N ILE A 629 -10.08 -23.66 -2.62
CA ILE A 629 -9.59 -22.56 -3.48
C ILE A 629 -10.76 -21.78 -4.10
N HIS A 630 -10.48 -20.78 -4.94
CA HIS A 630 -11.52 -20.01 -5.67
C HIS A 630 -12.60 -19.39 -4.79
N GLY A 631 -12.24 -18.94 -3.59
CA GLY A 631 -13.19 -18.29 -2.69
C GLY A 631 -13.96 -19.24 -1.77
N GLY A 632 -13.58 -20.51 -1.65
CA GLY A 632 -14.24 -21.48 -0.78
C GLY A 632 -14.58 -22.83 -1.41
N SER A 633 -14.24 -23.05 -2.69
CA SER A 633 -14.54 -24.26 -3.43
C SER A 633 -13.60 -25.40 -3.05
N ASN A 634 -14.18 -26.49 -2.57
CA ASN A 634 -13.47 -27.76 -2.44
C ASN A 634 -13.56 -28.54 -3.77
N LEU A 635 -12.52 -28.45 -4.61
CA LEU A 635 -12.49 -29.13 -5.89
C LEU A 635 -12.28 -30.65 -5.77
N TRP A 636 -11.65 -31.11 -4.69
CA TRP A 636 -11.53 -32.54 -4.39
C TRP A 636 -12.87 -33.11 -3.92
N GLY A 637 -13.62 -32.35 -3.14
CA GLY A 637 -14.87 -32.73 -2.49
C GLY A 637 -14.66 -33.49 -1.17
N GLU A 638 -15.75 -33.68 -0.43
CA GLU A 638 -15.75 -34.39 0.84
C GLU A 638 -15.37 -35.88 0.67
N SER A 639 -14.67 -36.44 1.66
CA SER A 639 -14.44 -37.89 1.73
C SER A 639 -15.66 -38.59 2.30
N LYS A 640 -16.06 -39.71 1.69
CA LYS A 640 -17.09 -40.57 2.28
C LYS A 640 -16.42 -41.44 3.34
N LYS A 641 -16.69 -41.20 4.62
CA LYS A 641 -16.31 -42.14 5.69
C LYS A 641 -17.02 -43.47 5.45
N SER A 642 -16.31 -44.47 4.96
CA SER A 642 -16.77 -45.86 5.00
C SER A 642 -16.36 -46.49 6.33
N ASP A 643 -17.31 -47.18 6.98
CA ASP A 643 -17.01 -48.07 8.11
C ASP A 643 -16.12 -49.21 7.62
N GLY A 644 -14.81 -49.04 7.76
CA GLY A 644 -13.79 -49.93 7.20
C GLY A 644 -12.97 -49.22 6.13
N VAL A 645 -12.06 -48.35 6.55
CA VAL A 645 -11.01 -47.81 5.67
C VAL A 645 -10.00 -48.94 5.49
N PRO A 646 -9.74 -49.45 4.28
CA PRO A 646 -8.55 -50.26 4.04
C PRO A 646 -7.35 -49.40 4.42
N GLU A 647 -6.43 -49.90 5.24
CA GLU A 647 -5.13 -49.25 5.46
C GLU A 647 -4.46 -49.05 4.09
N VAL A 648 -4.63 -47.88 3.48
CA VAL A 648 -3.88 -47.48 2.29
C VAL A 648 -2.51 -47.00 2.77
N GLU A 649 -1.73 -47.92 3.34
CA GLU A 649 -0.36 -47.63 3.73
C GLU A 649 0.58 -47.69 2.51
N ASN A 650 1.40 -46.65 2.40
CA ASN A 650 2.69 -46.58 1.69
C ASN A 650 2.73 -46.54 0.14
N SER A 651 1.64 -46.28 -0.59
CA SER A 651 1.77 -45.98 -2.03
C SER A 651 2.09 -44.50 -2.25
N GLU A 652 3.23 -44.16 -2.86
CA GLU A 652 3.61 -42.76 -3.18
C GLU A 652 2.64 -42.06 -4.15
N VAL A 653 1.86 -42.85 -4.89
CA VAL A 653 0.83 -42.38 -5.83
C VAL A 653 -0.44 -43.23 -5.73
N ILE A 654 -1.59 -42.57 -5.74
CA ILE A 654 -2.91 -43.21 -5.77
C ILE A 654 -3.65 -42.65 -6.97
N THR A 655 -4.12 -43.52 -7.87
CA THR A 655 -4.90 -43.13 -9.07
C THR A 655 -6.18 -43.95 -9.22
N ASP A 656 -6.48 -44.84 -8.27
CA ASP A 656 -7.69 -45.67 -8.32
C ASP A 656 -8.92 -44.81 -7.96
N PRO A 657 -9.93 -44.71 -8.84
CA PRO A 657 -11.06 -43.79 -8.61
C PRO A 657 -11.88 -44.05 -7.35
N GLU A 658 -11.97 -45.31 -6.88
CA GLU A 658 -12.72 -45.63 -5.67
C GLU A 658 -11.93 -45.30 -4.40
N LEU A 659 -10.61 -45.57 -4.41
CA LEU A 659 -9.72 -45.14 -3.32
C LEU A 659 -9.68 -43.61 -3.21
N LEU A 660 -9.58 -42.91 -4.34
CA LEU A 660 -9.57 -41.44 -4.36
C LEU A 660 -10.85 -40.82 -3.75
N LYS A 661 -11.99 -41.52 -3.77
CA LYS A 661 -13.25 -41.07 -3.15
C LYS A 661 -13.23 -41.16 -1.61
N ALA A 662 -12.43 -42.08 -1.06
CA ALA A 662 -12.34 -42.32 0.39
C ALA A 662 -11.30 -41.42 1.08
N ILE A 663 -10.32 -40.90 0.34
CA ILE A 663 -9.20 -40.13 0.90
C ILE A 663 -9.60 -38.67 1.13
N SER A 664 -9.26 -38.15 2.32
CA SER A 664 -9.37 -36.72 2.67
C SER A 664 -8.10 -35.97 2.31
N GLN A 665 -8.25 -34.72 1.89
CA GLN A 665 -7.12 -33.81 1.72
C GLN A 665 -6.52 -33.44 3.08
N ASP A 666 -5.20 -33.34 3.12
CA ASP A 666 -4.43 -32.86 4.26
C ASP A 666 -3.28 -32.00 3.72
N MET A 667 -3.07 -30.83 4.32
CA MET A 667 -2.02 -29.90 3.86
C MET A 667 -0.65 -30.25 4.43
N SER A 668 -0.53 -31.37 5.16
CA SER A 668 0.68 -31.76 5.89
C SER A 668 1.16 -33.19 5.63
N ASP A 669 0.48 -33.91 4.74
CA ASP A 669 0.73 -35.32 4.46
C ASP A 669 1.82 -35.55 3.39
N LYS A 670 2.42 -34.48 2.87
CA LYS A 670 3.41 -34.44 1.79
C LYS A 670 2.87 -35.02 0.49
N ARG A 671 1.59 -34.79 0.22
CA ARG A 671 0.93 -35.16 -1.04
C ARG A 671 0.19 -33.96 -1.63
N LEU A 672 -0.05 -34.06 -2.93
CA LEU A 672 -0.85 -33.14 -3.72
C LEU A 672 -2.01 -33.89 -4.32
N GLU A 673 -3.16 -33.22 -4.37
CA GLU A 673 -4.32 -33.68 -5.12
C GLU A 673 -4.30 -33.13 -6.54
N VAL A 674 -4.43 -34.02 -7.53
CA VAL A 674 -4.56 -33.66 -8.94
C VAL A 674 -6.01 -33.81 -9.37
N VAL A 675 -6.63 -32.70 -9.77
CA VAL A 675 -8.04 -32.62 -10.17
C VAL A 675 -8.17 -32.16 -11.62
N GLY A 676 -8.95 -32.88 -12.40
CA GLY A 676 -9.37 -32.50 -13.75
C GLY A 676 -10.71 -31.77 -13.74
N LEU A 677 -10.81 -30.72 -14.55
CA LEU A 677 -12.04 -29.93 -14.73
C LEU A 677 -12.43 -29.89 -16.21
N GLU A 678 -13.69 -30.17 -16.50
CA GLU A 678 -14.32 -30.12 -17.84
C GLU A 678 -14.49 -28.69 -18.36
N GLY A 679 -14.54 -27.70 -17.47
CA GLY A 679 -14.61 -26.29 -17.84
C GLY A 679 -15.23 -25.41 -16.77
N VAL A 680 -15.48 -24.15 -17.14
CA VAL A 680 -15.97 -23.11 -16.24
C VAL A 680 -17.34 -23.43 -15.63
N ILE A 681 -18.23 -24.06 -16.40
CA ILE A 681 -19.59 -24.42 -15.92
C ILE A 681 -19.49 -25.41 -14.75
N GLU A 682 -18.63 -26.42 -14.87
CA GLU A 682 -18.39 -27.40 -13.81
C GLU A 682 -17.80 -26.72 -12.57
N MET A 683 -16.80 -25.84 -12.75
CA MET A 683 -16.23 -25.05 -11.65
C MET A 683 -17.31 -24.25 -10.91
N GLY A 684 -18.24 -23.62 -11.66
CA GLY A 684 -19.38 -22.89 -11.10
C GLY A 684 -20.37 -23.79 -10.35
N GLN A 685 -20.61 -25.01 -10.85
CA GLN A 685 -21.45 -26.00 -10.15
C GLN A 685 -20.79 -26.47 -8.84
N ILE A 686 -19.47 -26.64 -8.81
CA ILE A 686 -18.73 -26.98 -7.59
C ILE A 686 -18.79 -25.82 -6.59
N TYR A 687 -18.51 -24.59 -7.04
CA TYR A 687 -18.58 -23.38 -6.20
C TYR A 687 -19.97 -23.16 -5.58
N THR A 688 -21.04 -23.50 -6.32
CA THR A 688 -22.43 -23.39 -5.83
C THR A 688 -22.92 -24.60 -5.05
N GLY A 689 -22.12 -25.68 -4.96
CA GLY A 689 -22.49 -26.94 -4.32
C GLY A 689 -23.46 -27.82 -5.12
N LEU A 690 -23.75 -27.48 -6.38
CA LEU A 690 -24.56 -28.30 -7.29
C LEU A 690 -23.81 -29.55 -7.76
N LYS A 691 -22.48 -29.50 -7.79
CA LYS A 691 -21.59 -30.64 -7.99
C LYS A 691 -20.66 -30.74 -6.79
N SER A 692 -20.36 -31.95 -6.34
CA SER A 692 -19.58 -32.16 -5.11
C SER A 692 -18.07 -32.02 -5.29
N ALA A 693 -17.56 -32.23 -6.51
CA ALA A 693 -16.14 -32.31 -6.81
C ALA A 693 -15.90 -32.23 -8.33
N GLY A 694 -14.66 -31.94 -8.73
CA GLY A 694 -14.15 -32.23 -10.06
C GLY A 694 -13.74 -33.70 -10.21
N HIS A 695 -13.04 -34.02 -11.30
CA HIS A 695 -12.50 -35.36 -11.52
C HIS A 695 -11.24 -35.57 -10.67
N ARG A 696 -11.29 -36.42 -9.64
CA ARG A 696 -10.12 -36.81 -8.84
C ARG A 696 -9.21 -37.70 -9.68
N LEU A 697 -8.05 -37.20 -10.10
CA LEU A 697 -7.14 -37.92 -11.01
C LEU A 697 -6.04 -38.66 -10.25
N ALA A 698 -5.45 -38.02 -9.24
CA ALA A 698 -4.41 -38.64 -8.43
C ALA A 698 -4.27 -37.95 -7.06
N GLN A 699 -3.73 -38.68 -6.09
CA GLN A 699 -3.04 -38.12 -4.93
C GLN A 699 -1.59 -38.61 -4.95
N THR A 700 -0.61 -37.71 -4.89
CA THR A 700 0.79 -38.05 -5.22
C THR A 700 1.82 -37.16 -4.52
N SER A 701 3.05 -37.64 -4.37
CA SER A 701 4.18 -36.89 -3.79
C SER A 701 5.12 -36.24 -4.82
N GLN A 702 4.95 -36.57 -6.11
CA GLN A 702 5.70 -35.96 -7.22
C GLN A 702 4.85 -35.91 -8.48
N ILE A 703 4.98 -34.83 -9.25
CA ILE A 703 4.28 -34.63 -10.52
C ILE A 703 5.26 -34.16 -11.59
N THR A 704 5.17 -34.74 -12.78
CA THR A 704 5.78 -34.23 -14.01
C THR A 704 4.68 -33.92 -15.02
N ILE A 705 4.65 -32.68 -15.54
CA ILE A 705 3.71 -32.28 -16.59
C ILE A 705 4.53 -31.88 -17.82
N ARG A 706 4.23 -32.44 -18.98
CA ARG A 706 4.87 -32.05 -20.26
C ARG A 706 3.84 -31.42 -21.16
N THR A 707 4.10 -30.22 -21.66
CA THR A 707 3.22 -29.49 -22.58
C THR A 707 3.85 -29.41 -23.97
N ILE A 708 3.04 -29.55 -25.01
CA ILE A 708 3.51 -29.50 -26.41
C ILE A 708 3.12 -28.20 -27.14
N LYS A 709 2.38 -27.31 -26.47
CA LYS A 709 1.98 -25.99 -26.97
C LYS A 709 1.97 -24.98 -25.83
N ALA A 710 1.91 -23.70 -26.17
CA ALA A 710 1.75 -22.65 -25.18
C ALA A 710 0.41 -22.76 -24.44
N LEU A 711 0.44 -22.68 -23.11
CA LEU A 711 -0.74 -22.81 -22.24
C LEU A 711 -0.72 -21.76 -21.12
N PRO A 712 -1.89 -21.23 -20.72
CA PRO A 712 -1.99 -20.39 -19.53
C PRO A 712 -1.78 -21.24 -18.28
N MET A 713 -0.99 -20.71 -17.35
CA MET A 713 -0.68 -21.33 -16.06
C MET A 713 -0.83 -20.32 -14.92
N GLN A 714 -1.02 -20.78 -13.69
CA GLN A 714 -0.95 -19.92 -12.50
C GLN A 714 -0.43 -20.69 -11.27
N ILE A 715 0.18 -19.94 -10.36
CA ILE A 715 0.60 -20.39 -9.03
C ILE A 715 0.02 -19.41 -8.01
N ASP A 716 -0.76 -19.91 -7.05
CA ASP A 716 -1.30 -19.13 -5.93
C ASP A 716 -2.03 -17.83 -6.36
N GLY A 717 -2.59 -17.81 -7.56
CA GLY A 717 -3.32 -16.67 -8.15
C GLY A 717 -2.49 -15.72 -9.03
N GLU A 718 -1.18 -15.95 -9.19
CA GLU A 718 -0.34 -15.22 -10.15
C GLU A 718 -0.22 -16.01 -11.47
N PRO A 719 -0.80 -15.49 -12.57
CA PRO A 719 -0.89 -16.18 -13.85
C PRO A 719 0.23 -15.79 -14.82
N TRP A 720 0.52 -16.65 -15.79
CA TRP A 720 1.43 -16.36 -16.90
C TRP A 720 1.13 -17.25 -18.13
N MET A 721 1.56 -16.83 -19.32
CA MET A 721 1.55 -17.67 -20.52
C MET A 721 2.87 -18.42 -20.68
N GLN A 722 2.79 -19.75 -20.66
CA GLN A 722 3.96 -20.63 -20.71
C GLN A 722 4.08 -21.32 -22.07
N PRO A 723 5.18 -21.11 -22.83
CA PRO A 723 5.54 -21.92 -24.00
C PRO A 723 5.69 -23.42 -23.66
N PRO A 724 5.78 -24.32 -24.66
CA PRO A 724 6.03 -25.75 -24.45
C PRO A 724 7.16 -25.99 -23.43
N CYS A 725 6.87 -26.81 -22.43
CA CYS A 725 7.78 -27.01 -21.30
C CYS A 725 7.57 -28.36 -20.63
N THR A 726 8.56 -28.74 -19.83
CA THR A 726 8.45 -29.80 -18.83
C THR A 726 8.45 -29.16 -17.44
N ILE A 727 7.45 -29.49 -16.63
CA ILE A 727 7.26 -28.99 -15.27
C ILE A 727 7.50 -30.13 -14.29
N HIS A 728 8.32 -29.89 -13.26
CA HIS A 728 8.51 -30.80 -12.13
C HIS A 728 8.00 -30.16 -10.84
N ILE A 729 7.13 -30.87 -10.13
CA ILE A 729 6.60 -30.47 -8.82
C ILE A 729 7.01 -31.51 -7.79
N THR A 730 7.72 -31.07 -6.76
CA THR A 730 8.25 -31.93 -5.67
C THR A 730 8.12 -31.24 -4.32
N HIS A 731 8.04 -32.03 -3.24
CA HIS A 731 7.98 -31.48 -1.90
C HIS A 731 9.27 -30.71 -1.56
N LYS A 732 9.13 -29.49 -1.04
CA LYS A 732 10.26 -28.62 -0.65
C LYS A 732 10.51 -28.69 0.85
N ASN A 733 9.56 -28.22 1.64
CA ASN A 733 9.60 -28.20 3.11
C ASN A 733 8.20 -27.94 3.67
N GLN A 734 8.09 -27.90 5.01
CA GLN A 734 6.87 -27.49 5.70
C GLN A 734 7.06 -26.11 6.32
N ALA A 735 6.00 -25.29 6.26
CA ALA A 735 5.88 -24.06 7.03
C ALA A 735 4.96 -24.27 8.23
N ASN A 736 5.32 -23.63 9.34
CA ASN A 736 4.51 -23.59 10.54
C ASN A 736 3.45 -22.49 10.38
N MET A 737 2.18 -22.89 10.34
CA MET A 737 1.05 -21.97 10.21
C MET A 737 0.24 -21.97 11.51
N LEU A 738 -0.40 -20.84 11.80
CA LEU A 738 -1.36 -20.75 12.89
C LEU A 738 -2.77 -20.91 12.32
N MET A 739 -3.51 -21.88 12.82
CA MET A 739 -4.91 -22.13 12.50
C MET A 739 -5.79 -21.58 13.61
N ALA A 740 -6.73 -20.70 13.27
CA ALA A 740 -7.65 -20.13 14.26
C ALA A 740 -8.51 -21.24 14.92
N ALA A 741 -8.88 -21.01 16.18
CA ALA A 741 -9.73 -21.93 16.90
C ALA A 741 -11.06 -22.16 16.17
N PRO A 742 -11.67 -23.36 16.27
CA PRO A 742 -12.98 -23.61 15.68
C PRO A 742 -13.99 -22.59 16.20
N THR A 743 -14.63 -21.84 15.30
CA THR A 743 -15.75 -21.00 15.67
C THR A 743 -16.87 -21.90 16.19
N LYS A 744 -17.33 -21.68 17.43
CA LYS A 744 -18.57 -22.31 17.91
C LYS A 744 -19.65 -21.97 16.89
N ALA A 745 -20.37 -22.97 16.40
CA ALA A 745 -21.41 -22.78 15.39
C ALA A 745 -22.43 -21.72 15.87
N SER A 746 -22.24 -20.47 15.45
CA SER A 746 -23.21 -19.41 15.61
C SER A 746 -24.29 -19.63 14.58
N GLY A 747 -25.53 -19.78 15.03
CA GLY A 747 -26.65 -20.30 14.25
C GLY A 747 -26.84 -19.70 12.86
N PHE A 748 -27.15 -20.59 11.92
CA PHE A 748 -27.97 -20.47 10.71
C PHE A 748 -27.75 -19.35 9.67
N PHE A 749 -26.86 -18.36 9.83
CA PHE A 749 -26.71 -17.27 8.85
C PHE A 749 -25.28 -16.89 8.41
N HIS A 750 -24.24 -17.68 8.72
CA HIS A 750 -22.87 -17.45 8.22
C HIS A 750 -22.29 -18.61 7.41
N LEU A 751 -23.02 -19.06 6.39
CA LEU A 751 -22.44 -19.78 5.25
C LEU A 751 -22.43 -18.83 4.04
N LYS A 752 -21.25 -18.27 3.72
CA LYS A 752 -20.73 -18.01 2.36
C LYS A 752 -19.38 -17.29 2.39
#